data_AF-A0A2V2XU88-F1
#
_entry.id   AF-A0A2V2XU88-F1
#
_cell.length_a   1.000
_cell.length_b   1.000
_cell.length_c   1.000
_cell.angle_alpha   90.00
_cell.angle_beta   90.00
_cell.angle_gamma   90.00
#
_symmetry.space_group_name_H-M   'P 1'
#
loop_
_entity.id
_entity.type
_entity.pdbx_description
1 polymer ?
#
loop_
_entity_poly.entity_id
_entity_poly.type
_entity_poly.pdbx_seq_one_letter_code
_entity_poly.pdbx_strand_id
1 'polypeptide(L)'
;IIQIYNKSVGGADIVFKELIFRHTSASSVEGIPDTVSSKANIDKVPLTGIFNVTAPDLNMFWNLRDNTTIYVVFGNDTLGYNLTNNFTLIEVGTNSGKFWNDTIKTLGMLLGTSVPSRFFTEDRILKEGKYNISILVPKANSTPPIDLVAKLGFSGDVNGQPITNFSADAIRIYFDVVNVTITVAPPAPVSIVADRSFIPATTDYNISVNITIIDPYVTDPTQVVIGTTLNIAIRNATGGVYKSNEQLFAADPIKIHKAPSVYVIISINGKNAFQPPHQVQNGVLRINYTSPSGATARLDIPINVVDVSISVNGTASVNVIYGNVINITVVNPAANTNTTAKDKLNVSVSGANIATVTLEETAPNSNVFTALLVVGEGGDIYADPGKTITFRYVHNNSVETPLGALSWVVKTVTASVRIQTTAGFIASPADGSRTGPVGKLNITIVDPDMNKNVKSKDIINYSIRLWDGSIQTFQAEETGDNTGVFTHMLDKSALGREVRELLRGGWIEVIYTDPFTPTGPAIVVSRVFFVSFDGVVTLDKPFYMPGDVITINVTDPDAAGSGNIAVRVTSTSDPIGVSVRLNELFLVPGTFIGYVTVSNNPADFGKEGFIYAKFGDVITVTYTDQFPADYAVTGRSKDIVARATVGQVLEKPISFPPTVTMTYADGTPVTQPVAGRLVLFSLNATNNNPVATTATFLFLVLDARGVPMGIQALVITIPAGQTISVTFSFAFPAPGSYTVRITAVKSLTDLTPLADAMELTVTVVGGTVAPGIAASAVSQPSYRAVVRI
;
A
#
# COMPACT_ATOMS: atom_id res chain seq x y z
N ILE A 1 -19.82 -6.79 70.55
CA ILE A 1 -18.72 -5.83 70.30
C ILE A 1 -17.41 -6.54 70.59
N ILE A 2 -16.44 -6.37 69.69
CA ILE A 2 -15.11 -7.00 69.60
C ILE A 2 -14.38 -6.81 70.95
N GLN A 3 -13.60 -7.77 71.50
CA GLN A 3 -12.16 -7.86 71.22
C GLN A 3 -11.47 -9.14 71.77
N ILE A 4 -10.68 -9.73 70.86
CA ILE A 4 -9.34 -10.35 70.99
C ILE A 4 -8.59 -9.85 72.27
N TYR A 5 -7.87 -10.63 73.10
CA TYR A 5 -6.64 -11.38 72.78
C TYR A 5 -6.17 -12.39 73.86
N ASN A 6 -5.50 -13.42 73.34
CA ASN A 6 -4.25 -14.07 73.77
C ASN A 6 -3.92 -14.28 75.27
N LYS A 7 -3.87 -15.57 75.61
CA LYS A 7 -3.01 -16.31 76.57
C LYS A 7 -2.20 -15.50 77.61
N SER A 8 -2.48 -15.73 78.89
CA SER A 8 -1.44 -15.86 79.91
C SER A 8 -1.86 -16.80 81.05
N VAL A 9 -0.84 -17.27 81.76
CA VAL A 9 -0.76 -18.41 82.69
C VAL A 9 -1.04 -17.95 84.13
N GLY A 10 -1.77 -18.76 84.90
CA GLY A 10 -1.73 -18.73 86.37
C GLY A 10 -2.77 -17.85 87.08
N GLY A 11 -3.98 -18.39 87.25
CA GLY A 11 -4.77 -18.30 88.49
C GLY A 11 -5.18 -16.93 89.05
N ALA A 12 -6.39 -16.49 88.70
CA ALA A 12 -7.42 -15.96 89.62
C ALA A 12 -8.70 -15.67 88.82
N ASP A 13 -9.78 -16.40 89.09
CA ASP A 13 -11.10 -16.18 88.49
C ASP A 13 -11.83 -15.02 89.17
N ILE A 14 -12.43 -14.10 88.40
CA ILE A 14 -13.72 -13.51 88.78
C ILE A 14 -14.66 -13.48 87.57
N VAL A 15 -15.78 -14.15 87.80
CA VAL A 15 -16.99 -14.36 87.02
C VAL A 15 -17.86 -13.11 87.00
N PHE A 16 -18.58 -12.86 85.90
CA PHE A 16 -19.99 -12.38 85.84
C PHE A 16 -20.37 -12.26 84.35
N LYS A 17 -21.60 -12.52 83.89
CA LYS A 17 -22.88 -12.95 84.49
C LYS A 17 -23.68 -13.44 83.28
N GLU A 18 -24.03 -14.72 83.26
CA GLU A 18 -25.06 -15.32 82.40
C GLU A 18 -24.93 -15.13 80.87
N LEU A 19 -24.52 -16.20 80.17
CA LEU A 19 -24.88 -16.38 78.75
C LEU A 19 -25.90 -17.51 78.68
N ILE A 20 -27.17 -17.14 78.49
CA ILE A 20 -28.26 -18.08 78.24
C ILE A 20 -28.07 -18.64 76.82
N PHE A 21 -27.54 -19.86 76.70
CA PHE A 21 -27.62 -20.59 75.44
C PHE A 21 -29.03 -21.12 75.26
N ARG A 22 -29.74 -20.55 74.29
CA ARG A 22 -31.05 -21.02 73.86
C ARG A 22 -30.88 -22.26 72.99
N HIS A 23 -31.50 -23.34 73.44
CA HIS A 23 -31.79 -24.57 72.70
C HIS A 23 -32.17 -24.24 71.24
N THR A 24 -31.28 -24.54 70.28
CA THR A 24 -31.57 -24.43 68.84
C THR A 24 -31.50 -25.82 68.22
N SER A 25 -32.54 -26.15 67.46
CA SER A 25 -32.71 -27.43 66.77
C SER A 25 -31.60 -27.68 65.74
N ALA A 26 -31.22 -28.95 65.56
CA ALA A 26 -30.27 -29.40 64.55
C ALA A 26 -30.57 -28.78 63.17
N SER A 27 -29.55 -28.19 62.55
CA SER A 27 -29.76 -27.13 61.55
C SER A 27 -29.55 -27.54 60.10
N SER A 28 -29.00 -28.73 59.79
CA SER A 28 -28.87 -29.17 58.40
C SER A 28 -28.65 -30.67 58.24
N VAL A 29 -29.16 -31.21 57.14
CA VAL A 29 -28.73 -32.48 56.52
C VAL A 29 -28.13 -32.13 55.16
N GLU A 30 -26.88 -32.53 54.94
CA GLU A 30 -26.23 -32.39 53.63
C GLU A 30 -26.41 -33.69 52.84
N GLY A 31 -26.70 -33.59 51.55
CA GLY A 31 -26.73 -34.73 50.63
C GLY A 31 -28.10 -35.29 50.23
N ILE A 32 -29.20 -34.75 50.75
CA ILE A 32 -30.55 -35.01 50.23
C ILE A 32 -30.88 -33.99 49.13
N PRO A 33 -31.39 -34.41 47.96
CA PRO A 33 -31.75 -33.48 46.90
C PRO A 33 -33.00 -32.66 47.25
N ASP A 34 -32.93 -31.33 47.06
CA ASP A 34 -34.08 -30.43 47.27
C ASP A 34 -35.23 -30.66 46.28
N THR A 35 -34.91 -31.24 45.12
CA THR A 35 -35.89 -31.59 44.09
C THR A 35 -35.68 -33.01 43.56
N VAL A 36 -36.78 -33.73 43.35
CA VAL A 36 -36.80 -35.09 42.80
C VAL A 36 -37.73 -35.10 41.60
N SER A 37 -37.34 -35.73 40.50
CA SER A 37 -38.21 -35.84 39.33
C SER A 37 -39.42 -36.72 39.65
N SER A 38 -40.62 -36.31 39.21
CA SER A 38 -41.83 -37.14 39.25
C SER A 38 -41.78 -38.40 38.36
N LYS A 39 -40.65 -38.65 37.70
CA LYS A 39 -40.35 -39.88 36.94
C LYS A 39 -39.18 -40.68 37.53
N ALA A 40 -38.48 -40.17 38.53
CA ALA A 40 -37.34 -40.86 39.12
C ALA A 40 -37.82 -41.97 40.06
N ASN A 41 -37.29 -43.18 39.86
CA ASN A 41 -37.38 -44.23 40.87
C ASN A 41 -36.44 -43.86 42.03
N ILE A 42 -37.01 -43.66 43.22
CA ILE A 42 -36.24 -43.17 44.38
C ILE A 42 -35.10 -44.11 44.80
N ASP A 43 -35.18 -45.40 44.48
CA ASP A 43 -34.10 -46.36 44.75
C ASP A 43 -32.84 -46.08 43.94
N LYS A 44 -32.96 -45.31 42.86
CA LYS A 44 -31.86 -44.90 41.97
C LYS A 44 -31.46 -43.44 42.16
N VAL A 45 -32.20 -42.66 42.95
CA VAL A 45 -31.86 -41.25 43.21
C VAL A 45 -30.69 -41.23 44.20
N PRO A 46 -29.47 -40.86 43.77
CA PRO A 46 -28.31 -40.87 44.66
C PRO A 46 -28.45 -39.77 45.70
N LEU A 47 -28.03 -40.07 46.93
CA LEU A 47 -27.76 -39.03 47.92
C LEU A 47 -26.33 -38.53 47.65
N THR A 48 -26.15 -37.22 47.46
CA THR A 48 -24.84 -36.66 47.14
C THR A 48 -23.99 -36.58 48.41
N GLY A 49 -23.07 -37.51 48.58
CA GLY A 49 -22.16 -37.56 49.74
C GLY A 49 -22.61 -38.55 50.82
N ILE A 50 -21.91 -38.52 51.96
CA ILE A 50 -22.21 -39.36 53.13
C ILE A 50 -23.41 -38.73 53.86
N PHE A 51 -24.42 -39.52 54.19
CA PHE A 51 -25.55 -39.05 54.99
C PHE A 51 -25.05 -38.65 56.39
N ASN A 52 -24.96 -37.34 56.62
CA ASN A 52 -24.41 -36.76 57.83
C ASN A 52 -25.49 -35.95 58.55
N VAL A 53 -25.67 -36.23 59.84
CA VAL A 53 -26.45 -35.37 60.74
C VAL A 53 -25.46 -34.70 61.68
N THR A 54 -25.47 -33.36 61.71
CA THR A 54 -24.61 -32.57 62.62
C THR A 54 -25.46 -32.05 63.78
N ALA A 55 -25.12 -32.43 65.01
CA ALA A 55 -25.72 -31.93 66.24
C ALA A 55 -24.74 -30.98 66.95
N PRO A 56 -25.06 -29.69 67.20
CA PRO A 56 -24.06 -28.73 67.67
C PRO A 56 -23.62 -28.82 69.14
N ASP A 57 -24.15 -29.69 70.00
CA ASP A 57 -23.89 -29.59 71.45
C ASP A 57 -23.99 -30.92 72.23
N LEU A 58 -23.30 -31.97 71.76
CA LEU A 58 -23.25 -33.26 72.47
C LEU A 58 -22.28 -33.32 73.66
N ASN A 59 -21.69 -32.19 74.04
CA ASN A 59 -20.91 -32.03 75.27
C ASN A 59 -21.63 -31.00 76.15
N MET A 60 -22.41 -31.38 77.14
CA MET A 60 -21.86 -31.68 78.47
C MET A 60 -22.78 -32.52 79.37
N PHE A 61 -23.88 -33.09 78.88
CA PHE A 61 -24.73 -34.01 79.65
C PHE A 61 -25.28 -35.12 78.75
N TRP A 62 -24.55 -36.23 78.65
CA TRP A 62 -24.76 -37.31 77.65
C TRP A 62 -26.07 -38.08 77.80
N ASN A 63 -26.62 -38.55 76.66
CA ASN A 63 -27.51 -39.72 76.62
C ASN A 63 -27.67 -40.35 75.22
N LEU A 64 -26.78 -40.17 74.24
CA LEU A 64 -26.79 -40.97 72.99
C LEU A 64 -25.51 -41.83 72.95
N ARG A 65 -25.62 -43.12 72.64
CA ARG A 65 -24.47 -44.06 72.52
C ARG A 65 -24.35 -44.51 71.06
N ASP A 66 -23.19 -45.08 70.71
CA ASP A 66 -23.08 -46.01 69.59
C ASP A 66 -24.29 -46.95 69.60
N ASN A 67 -24.91 -47.13 68.43
CA ASN A 67 -26.09 -47.95 68.23
C ASN A 67 -27.46 -47.27 68.53
N THR A 68 -27.53 -45.93 68.54
CA THR A 68 -28.80 -45.18 68.65
C THR A 68 -29.67 -45.37 67.41
N THR A 69 -30.94 -45.77 67.61
CA THR A 69 -31.91 -45.86 66.51
C THR A 69 -32.53 -44.49 66.24
N ILE A 70 -32.36 -43.98 65.02
CA ILE A 70 -33.09 -42.81 64.53
C ILE A 70 -34.18 -43.24 63.57
N TYR A 71 -35.24 -42.43 63.53
CA TYR A 71 -36.45 -42.74 62.80
C TYR A 71 -36.65 -41.75 61.66
N VAL A 72 -37.03 -42.26 60.49
CA VAL A 72 -37.32 -41.48 59.30
C VAL A 72 -38.81 -41.45 59.09
N VAL A 73 -39.37 -40.26 59.18
CA VAL A 73 -40.77 -40.00 58.86
C VAL A 73 -40.86 -39.30 57.52
N PHE A 74 -41.75 -39.76 56.67
CA PHE A 74 -41.95 -39.21 55.34
C PHE A 74 -43.43 -38.93 55.09
N GLY A 75 -43.71 -37.78 54.47
CA GLY A 75 -45.06 -37.43 54.07
C GLY A 75 -45.21 -35.94 53.86
N ASN A 76 -46.46 -35.48 53.86
CA ASN A 76 -46.80 -34.05 53.83
C ASN A 76 -48.16 -33.81 54.48
N ASP A 77 -48.51 -32.54 54.63
CA ASP A 77 -49.74 -32.13 55.32
C ASP A 77 -51.02 -32.59 54.58
N THR A 78 -50.92 -32.95 53.29
CA THR A 78 -52.06 -33.35 52.46
C THR A 78 -52.30 -34.87 52.46
N LEU A 79 -51.23 -35.66 52.42
CA LEU A 79 -51.25 -37.13 52.33
C LEU A 79 -50.95 -37.82 53.67
N GLY A 80 -50.65 -37.02 54.70
CA GLY A 80 -50.24 -37.46 56.02
C GLY A 80 -48.77 -37.85 56.10
N TYR A 81 -48.30 -38.02 57.33
CA TYR A 81 -46.94 -38.48 57.65
C TYR A 81 -46.93 -39.95 58.06
N ASN A 82 -45.90 -40.69 57.66
CA ASN A 82 -45.67 -42.09 58.06
C ASN A 82 -44.24 -42.32 58.52
N LEU A 83 -44.08 -43.17 59.53
CA LEU A 83 -42.78 -43.76 59.84
C LEU A 83 -42.41 -44.73 58.72
N THR A 84 -41.32 -44.44 58.03
CA THR A 84 -40.95 -45.13 56.79
C THR A 84 -39.66 -45.93 56.90
N ASN A 85 -38.74 -45.49 57.74
CA ASN A 85 -37.52 -46.23 57.99
C ASN A 85 -36.98 -45.98 59.40
N ASN A 86 -36.06 -46.80 59.83
CA ASN A 86 -35.22 -46.54 60.98
C ASN A 86 -33.82 -47.08 60.69
N PHE A 87 -32.81 -46.44 61.28
CA PHE A 87 -31.46 -46.93 61.17
C PHE A 87 -30.66 -46.54 62.38
N THR A 88 -29.55 -47.24 62.52
CA THR A 88 -28.72 -47.14 63.69
C THR A 88 -27.51 -46.27 63.38
N LEU A 89 -27.25 -45.26 64.21
CA LEU A 89 -26.11 -44.35 64.06
C LEU A 89 -24.85 -44.93 64.70
N ILE A 90 -23.71 -44.64 64.07
CA ILE A 90 -22.36 -44.97 64.54
C ILE A 90 -21.59 -43.65 64.78
N GLU A 91 -20.94 -43.53 65.94
CA GLU A 91 -20.13 -42.36 66.31
C GLU A 91 -18.74 -42.43 65.65
N VAL A 92 -18.22 -41.29 65.18
CA VAL A 92 -16.95 -41.23 64.44
C VAL A 92 -15.92 -40.25 65.02
N GLY A 93 -16.17 -39.65 66.19
CA GLY A 93 -15.16 -38.83 66.88
C GLY A 93 -15.64 -38.15 68.18
N THR A 94 -14.71 -37.96 69.12
CA THR A 94 -14.95 -37.28 70.40
C THR A 94 -15.23 -35.78 70.21
N ASN A 95 -16.31 -35.28 70.81
CA ASN A 95 -16.63 -33.85 71.00
C ASN A 95 -17.00 -33.04 69.73
N SER A 96 -17.34 -33.70 68.63
CA SER A 96 -18.08 -33.10 67.52
C SER A 96 -19.12 -34.10 67.02
N GLY A 97 -20.42 -33.79 67.21
CA GLY A 97 -21.52 -34.72 66.92
C GLY A 97 -21.82 -34.82 65.43
N LYS A 98 -20.96 -35.48 64.67
CA LYS A 98 -21.26 -35.96 63.32
C LYS A 98 -21.50 -37.46 63.41
N PHE A 99 -22.67 -37.91 62.98
CA PHE A 99 -23.00 -39.34 62.90
C PHE A 99 -23.10 -39.74 61.44
N TRP A 100 -22.48 -40.88 61.10
CA TRP A 100 -22.35 -41.34 59.72
C TRP A 100 -23.09 -42.66 59.51
N ASN A 101 -23.69 -42.82 58.33
CA ASN A 101 -24.18 -44.10 57.83
C ASN A 101 -23.74 -44.25 56.37
N ASP A 102 -22.83 -45.19 56.10
CA ASP A 102 -22.26 -45.46 54.77
C ASP A 102 -23.06 -46.49 53.96
N THR A 103 -24.05 -47.13 54.60
CA THR A 103 -24.93 -48.10 53.96
C THR A 103 -26.04 -47.41 53.16
N ILE A 104 -26.50 -46.23 53.57
CA ILE A 104 -27.58 -45.49 52.88
C ILE A 104 -26.99 -44.65 51.74
N LYS A 105 -27.20 -45.07 50.50
CA LYS A 105 -26.62 -44.42 49.30
C LYS A 105 -27.66 -43.76 48.38
N THR A 106 -28.93 -44.12 48.53
CA THR A 106 -30.00 -43.59 47.68
C THR A 106 -31.20 -43.14 48.51
N LEU A 107 -32.03 -42.26 47.94
CA LEU A 107 -33.22 -41.76 48.61
C LEU A 107 -34.19 -42.90 48.97
N GLY A 108 -34.29 -43.93 48.14
CA GLY A 108 -35.08 -45.13 48.41
C GLY A 108 -34.55 -45.98 49.58
N MET A 109 -33.22 -46.03 49.76
CA MET A 109 -32.62 -46.65 50.95
C MET A 109 -32.90 -45.84 52.22
N LEU A 110 -32.90 -44.51 52.13
CA LEU A 110 -33.23 -43.63 53.26
C LEU A 110 -34.70 -43.78 53.68
N LEU A 111 -35.61 -43.86 52.71
CA LEU A 111 -37.05 -43.96 52.96
C LEU A 111 -37.53 -45.37 53.30
N GLY A 112 -36.78 -46.44 53.03
CA GLY A 112 -37.13 -47.80 53.48
C GLY A 112 -38.26 -48.48 52.68
N THR A 113 -38.42 -49.80 52.84
CA THR A 113 -39.31 -50.67 52.02
C THR A 113 -40.80 -50.59 52.39
N SER A 114 -41.15 -49.95 53.52
CA SER A 114 -42.50 -49.90 54.08
C SER A 114 -43.28 -48.62 53.76
N VAL A 115 -42.82 -47.80 52.81
CA VAL A 115 -43.48 -46.53 52.47
C VAL A 115 -44.82 -46.82 51.74
N PRO A 116 -45.96 -46.29 52.21
CA PRO A 116 -47.25 -46.63 51.62
C PRO A 116 -47.45 -46.16 50.18
N SER A 117 -48.17 -46.97 49.39
CA SER A 117 -48.46 -46.74 47.96
C SER A 117 -49.17 -45.41 47.68
N ARG A 118 -49.79 -44.76 48.68
CA ARG A 118 -50.42 -43.45 48.50
C ARG A 118 -49.46 -42.35 48.05
N PHE A 119 -48.17 -42.46 48.40
CA PHE A 119 -47.14 -41.50 47.99
C PHE A 119 -46.54 -41.78 46.60
N PHE A 120 -46.80 -42.96 46.01
CA PHE A 120 -46.18 -43.40 44.76
C PHE A 120 -47.20 -43.69 43.68
N THR A 121 -46.80 -43.51 42.42
CA THR A 121 -47.61 -43.90 41.26
C THR A 121 -47.41 -45.39 40.94
N GLU A 122 -46.18 -45.82 40.62
CA GLU A 122 -45.72 -47.21 40.37
C GLU A 122 -44.19 -47.31 40.57
N ASP A 123 -43.58 -48.51 40.71
CA ASP A 123 -42.11 -48.74 40.81
C ASP A 123 -41.33 -47.75 41.72
N ARG A 124 -41.91 -47.40 42.88
CA ARG A 124 -41.35 -46.43 43.85
C ARG A 124 -41.04 -45.05 43.24
N ILE A 125 -41.88 -44.58 42.31
CA ILE A 125 -41.85 -43.22 41.76
C ILE A 125 -42.80 -42.31 42.55
N LEU A 126 -42.28 -41.23 43.16
CA LEU A 126 -43.09 -40.34 43.98
C LEU A 126 -44.09 -39.55 43.13
N LYS A 127 -45.32 -39.40 43.64
CA LYS A 127 -46.32 -38.48 43.07
C LYS A 127 -45.82 -37.04 43.18
N GLU A 128 -46.20 -36.18 42.24
CA GLU A 128 -45.90 -34.75 42.29
C GLU A 128 -46.42 -34.11 43.58
N GLY A 129 -45.63 -33.22 44.16
CA GLY A 129 -45.95 -32.56 45.42
C GLY A 129 -44.72 -32.22 46.25
N LYS A 130 -44.94 -31.44 47.31
CA LYS A 130 -43.90 -31.12 48.30
C LYS A 130 -43.99 -32.10 49.45
N TYR A 131 -42.88 -32.74 49.80
CA TYR A 131 -42.80 -33.73 50.87
C TYR A 131 -41.73 -33.32 51.87
N ASN A 132 -41.96 -33.68 53.13
CA ASN A 132 -41.01 -33.49 54.20
C ASN A 132 -40.45 -34.87 54.59
N ILE A 133 -39.13 -34.97 54.59
CA ILE A 133 -38.37 -36.03 55.23
C ILE A 133 -37.98 -35.50 56.59
N SER A 134 -38.59 -36.06 57.62
CA SER A 134 -38.39 -35.68 58.99
C SER A 134 -37.57 -36.74 59.71
N ILE A 135 -36.36 -36.38 60.10
CA ILE A 135 -35.46 -37.24 60.84
C ILE A 135 -35.67 -36.96 62.32
N LEU A 136 -36.13 -37.97 63.04
CA LEU A 136 -36.35 -37.92 64.47
C LEU A 136 -35.13 -38.50 65.18
N VAL A 137 -34.34 -37.60 65.77
CA VAL A 137 -33.18 -37.96 66.59
C VAL A 137 -33.64 -37.98 68.05
N PRO A 138 -33.58 -39.12 68.76
CA PRO A 138 -33.98 -39.18 70.16
C PRO A 138 -33.15 -38.22 71.01
N LYS A 139 -33.78 -37.50 71.94
CA LYS A 139 -33.07 -36.64 72.91
C LYS A 139 -32.40 -37.42 74.03
N ALA A 140 -32.79 -38.68 74.21
CA ALA A 140 -32.20 -39.59 75.18
C ALA A 140 -32.25 -41.05 74.70
N ASN A 141 -31.23 -41.83 75.08
CA ASN A 141 -31.20 -43.29 74.94
C ASN A 141 -32.31 -43.88 75.78
N SER A 142 -33.22 -44.62 75.18
CA SER A 142 -34.07 -45.55 75.91
C SER A 142 -33.74 -46.97 75.48
N THR A 143 -33.54 -47.85 76.46
CA THR A 143 -33.49 -49.30 76.30
C THR A 143 -34.60 -49.91 77.16
N PRO A 144 -35.65 -50.50 76.58
CA PRO A 144 -35.88 -50.72 75.14
C PRO A 144 -36.10 -49.41 74.33
N PRO A 145 -35.95 -49.45 72.98
CA PRO A 145 -36.19 -48.30 72.10
C PRO A 145 -37.54 -47.63 72.38
N ILE A 146 -37.62 -46.32 72.18
CA ILE A 146 -38.85 -45.56 72.43
C ILE A 146 -39.98 -46.19 71.60
N ASP A 147 -40.98 -46.77 72.27
CA ASP A 147 -42.16 -47.32 71.61
C ASP A 147 -42.97 -46.17 70.99
N LEU A 148 -42.79 -46.03 69.68
CA LEU A 148 -43.43 -45.00 68.86
C LEU A 148 -44.93 -45.24 68.70
N VAL A 149 -45.39 -46.48 68.78
CA VAL A 149 -46.82 -46.84 68.69
C VAL A 149 -47.51 -46.37 69.96
N ALA A 150 -46.96 -46.72 71.13
CA ALA A 150 -47.55 -46.41 72.42
C ALA A 150 -47.46 -44.93 72.82
N LYS A 151 -46.35 -44.24 72.48
CA LYS A 151 -46.14 -42.85 72.89
C LYS A 151 -46.62 -41.80 71.91
N LEU A 152 -46.63 -42.11 70.61
CA LEU A 152 -46.87 -41.13 69.55
C LEU A 152 -47.90 -41.59 68.51
N GLY A 153 -48.48 -42.79 68.68
CA GLY A 153 -49.55 -43.30 67.81
C GLY A 153 -49.08 -43.74 66.42
N PHE A 154 -47.78 -43.98 66.22
CA PHE A 154 -47.26 -44.48 64.94
C PHE A 154 -47.60 -45.98 64.78
N SER A 155 -48.82 -46.35 64.39
CA SER A 155 -49.14 -47.76 64.12
C SER A 155 -48.42 -48.23 62.85
N GLY A 156 -47.43 -49.10 62.99
CA GLY A 156 -46.95 -49.95 61.90
C GLY A 156 -48.07 -50.92 61.52
N ASP A 157 -48.69 -50.62 60.38
CA ASP A 157 -49.74 -51.37 59.70
C ASP A 157 -51.18 -51.39 60.27
N VAL A 158 -52.08 -51.21 59.29
CA VAL A 158 -53.52 -51.45 59.21
C VAL A 158 -54.42 -50.22 59.39
N ASN A 159 -54.91 -49.72 58.24
CA ASN A 159 -55.95 -48.71 58.03
C ASN A 159 -55.58 -47.22 58.10
N GLY A 160 -54.36 -46.87 57.70
CA GLY A 160 -54.13 -45.68 56.87
C GLY A 160 -54.52 -44.31 57.43
N GLN A 161 -54.78 -44.16 58.73
CA GLN A 161 -55.07 -42.85 59.31
C GLN A 161 -53.80 -41.98 59.23
N PRO A 162 -53.83 -40.87 58.48
CA PRO A 162 -52.68 -39.98 58.36
C PRO A 162 -52.37 -39.34 59.71
N ILE A 163 -51.10 -39.27 60.09
CA ILE A 163 -50.71 -38.36 61.18
C ILE A 163 -50.91 -36.94 60.65
N THR A 164 -51.88 -36.23 61.20
CA THR A 164 -52.28 -34.89 60.74
C THR A 164 -51.52 -33.75 61.42
N ASN A 165 -50.74 -34.05 62.48
CA ASN A 165 -49.95 -33.04 63.19
C ASN A 165 -48.59 -33.59 63.66
N PHE A 166 -47.64 -33.67 62.72
CA PHE A 166 -46.25 -34.05 62.99
C PHE A 166 -45.47 -32.97 63.78
N SER A 167 -46.06 -31.78 63.95
CA SER A 167 -45.52 -30.65 64.72
C SER A 167 -45.90 -30.64 66.21
N ALA A 168 -46.60 -31.65 66.71
CA ALA A 168 -47.07 -31.68 68.09
C ALA A 168 -45.94 -31.61 69.13
N ASP A 169 -46.17 -30.88 70.23
CA ASP A 169 -45.22 -30.76 71.35
C ASP A 169 -44.79 -32.12 71.91
N ALA A 170 -45.67 -33.13 71.84
CA ALA A 170 -45.39 -34.51 72.23
C ALA A 170 -44.18 -35.13 71.49
N ILE A 171 -43.95 -34.77 70.22
CA ILE A 171 -42.79 -35.26 69.43
C ILE A 171 -41.52 -34.52 69.86
N ARG A 172 -41.61 -33.18 69.99
CA ARG A 172 -40.47 -32.32 70.36
C ARG A 172 -39.96 -32.53 71.78
N ILE A 173 -40.77 -33.12 72.67
CA ILE A 173 -40.37 -33.53 74.02
C ILE A 173 -39.35 -34.67 73.98
N TYR A 174 -39.53 -35.64 73.08
CA TYR A 174 -38.70 -36.85 73.03
C TYR A 174 -37.66 -36.85 71.91
N PHE A 175 -37.86 -36.05 70.87
CA PHE A 175 -37.02 -36.03 69.68
C PHE A 175 -36.62 -34.60 69.29
N ASP A 176 -35.39 -34.48 68.78
CA ASP A 176 -35.02 -33.39 67.89
C ASP A 176 -35.42 -33.74 66.47
N VAL A 177 -36.15 -32.82 65.85
CA VAL A 177 -36.74 -33.03 64.53
C VAL A 177 -35.95 -32.22 63.51
N VAL A 178 -35.33 -32.90 62.55
CA VAL A 178 -34.70 -32.27 61.39
C VAL A 178 -35.60 -32.48 60.19
N ASN A 179 -36.14 -31.39 59.65
CA ASN A 179 -37.01 -31.45 58.49
C ASN A 179 -36.22 -31.07 57.24
N VAL A 180 -36.24 -31.94 56.26
CA VAL A 180 -35.73 -31.71 54.91
C VAL A 180 -36.91 -31.75 53.97
N THR A 181 -37.15 -30.64 53.27
CA THR A 181 -38.22 -30.60 52.29
C THR A 181 -37.68 -30.98 50.93
N ILE A 182 -38.29 -31.98 50.30
CA ILE A 182 -38.08 -32.31 48.89
C ILE A 182 -39.31 -31.89 48.08
N THR A 183 -39.08 -31.32 46.90
CA THR A 183 -40.16 -31.04 45.95
C THR A 183 -40.10 -32.04 44.82
N VAL A 184 -41.17 -32.81 44.65
CA VAL A 184 -41.36 -33.71 43.52
C VAL A 184 -42.09 -32.95 42.44
N ALA A 185 -41.39 -32.66 41.35
CA ALA A 185 -41.89 -31.85 40.25
C ALA A 185 -41.67 -32.57 38.92
N PRO A 186 -42.40 -32.20 37.85
CA PRO A 186 -42.07 -32.62 36.50
C PRO A 186 -40.57 -32.38 36.24
N PRO A 187 -39.86 -33.30 35.57
CA PRO A 187 -38.46 -33.08 35.25
C PRO A 187 -38.29 -31.76 34.51
N ALA A 188 -37.30 -30.96 34.92
CA ALA A 188 -36.94 -29.73 34.22
C ALA A 188 -36.67 -30.02 32.73
N PRO A 189 -36.99 -29.10 31.81
CA PRO A 189 -36.80 -29.34 30.39
C PRO A 189 -35.33 -29.57 30.08
N VAL A 190 -34.98 -30.82 29.77
CA VAL A 190 -33.67 -31.19 29.23
C VAL A 190 -33.71 -30.94 27.74
N SER A 191 -32.67 -30.28 27.22
CA SER A 191 -32.56 -30.01 25.79
C SER A 191 -31.18 -30.36 25.26
N ILE A 192 -31.15 -30.72 23.97
CA ILE A 192 -29.93 -30.99 23.23
C ILE A 192 -29.98 -30.12 21.98
N VAL A 193 -28.91 -29.40 21.71
CA VAL A 193 -28.71 -28.67 20.47
C VAL A 193 -27.39 -29.07 19.85
N ALA A 194 -27.31 -29.05 18.52
CA ALA A 194 -26.07 -29.24 17.79
C ALA A 194 -25.66 -27.94 17.09
N ASP A 195 -24.39 -27.85 16.76
CA ASP A 195 -23.78 -26.74 16.02
C ASP A 195 -24.20 -26.69 14.54
N ARG A 196 -24.93 -27.70 14.05
CA ARG A 196 -25.33 -27.83 12.65
C ARG A 196 -26.71 -28.44 12.50
N SER A 197 -27.42 -28.00 11.46
CA SER A 197 -28.77 -28.45 11.12
C SER A 197 -28.81 -29.68 10.21
N PHE A 198 -27.68 -30.08 9.62
CA PHE A 198 -27.54 -31.31 8.84
C PHE A 198 -26.08 -31.82 8.88
N ILE A 199 -25.89 -33.09 8.52
CA ILE A 199 -24.57 -33.71 8.32
C ILE A 199 -24.35 -33.96 6.82
N PRO A 200 -23.26 -33.47 6.21
CA PRO A 200 -22.93 -33.83 4.84
C PRO A 200 -22.50 -35.31 4.78
N ALA A 201 -23.14 -36.11 3.93
CA ALA A 201 -22.71 -37.48 3.68
C ALA A 201 -21.37 -37.46 2.94
N THR A 202 -20.29 -37.89 3.63
CA THR A 202 -18.94 -37.83 3.04
C THR A 202 -18.05 -38.98 3.48
N THR A 203 -17.32 -39.56 2.54
CA THR A 203 -16.25 -40.52 2.80
C THR A 203 -14.86 -39.87 2.74
N ASP A 204 -14.80 -38.60 2.35
CA ASP A 204 -13.56 -37.83 2.15
C ASP A 204 -13.01 -37.27 3.47
N TYR A 205 -13.90 -37.00 4.44
CA TYR A 205 -13.58 -36.29 5.67
C TYR A 205 -14.19 -36.96 6.90
N ASN A 206 -13.55 -36.77 8.06
CA ASN A 206 -14.18 -37.04 9.34
C ASN A 206 -14.94 -35.78 9.78
N ILE A 207 -16.13 -35.94 10.37
CA ILE A 207 -16.99 -34.81 10.75
C ILE A 207 -17.05 -34.69 12.27
N SER A 208 -16.82 -33.49 12.80
CA SER A 208 -16.92 -33.19 14.23
C SER A 208 -18.20 -32.44 14.55
N VAL A 209 -19.13 -33.04 15.27
CA VAL A 209 -20.42 -32.44 15.64
C VAL A 209 -20.35 -31.96 17.08
N ASN A 210 -20.45 -30.65 17.29
CA ASN A 210 -20.50 -30.10 18.64
C ASN A 210 -21.94 -30.09 19.14
N ILE A 211 -22.14 -30.66 20.33
CA ILE A 211 -23.44 -30.79 20.98
C ILE A 211 -23.39 -30.07 22.32
N THR A 212 -24.43 -29.29 22.59
CA THR A 212 -24.68 -28.70 23.90
C THR A 212 -25.89 -29.38 24.51
N ILE A 213 -25.68 -30.01 25.66
CA ILE A 213 -26.74 -30.57 26.49
C ILE A 213 -27.00 -29.58 27.63
N ILE A 214 -28.24 -29.16 27.78
CA ILE A 214 -28.69 -28.31 28.89
C ILE A 214 -29.49 -29.21 29.83
N ASP A 215 -28.90 -29.57 30.97
CA ASP A 215 -29.49 -30.43 31.98
C ASP A 215 -29.12 -29.94 33.41
N PRO A 216 -30.09 -29.45 34.20
CA PRO A 216 -29.85 -28.99 35.55
C PRO A 216 -29.51 -30.09 36.56
N TYR A 217 -29.70 -31.36 36.21
CA TYR A 217 -29.36 -32.50 37.05
C TYR A 217 -27.96 -33.06 36.80
N VAL A 218 -27.21 -32.51 35.83
CA VAL A 218 -25.79 -32.86 35.63
C VAL A 218 -24.93 -32.00 36.54
N THR A 219 -24.33 -32.65 37.53
CA THR A 219 -23.41 -32.03 38.50
C THR A 219 -21.94 -32.33 38.18
N ASP A 220 -21.68 -33.39 37.40
CA ASP A 220 -20.34 -33.87 37.04
C ASP A 220 -20.34 -34.33 35.56
N PRO A 221 -19.33 -33.97 34.74
CA PRO A 221 -19.34 -34.32 33.32
C PRO A 221 -19.28 -35.82 33.07
N THR A 222 -18.76 -36.60 34.01
CA THR A 222 -18.72 -38.08 33.95
C THR A 222 -20.09 -38.73 33.99
N GLN A 223 -21.16 -37.98 34.29
CA GLN A 223 -22.54 -38.47 34.23
C GLN A 223 -23.09 -38.54 32.80
N VAL A 224 -22.46 -37.83 31.86
CA VAL A 224 -22.74 -37.94 30.42
C VAL A 224 -21.72 -38.92 29.85
N VAL A 225 -22.16 -40.06 29.32
CA VAL A 225 -21.28 -41.12 28.85
C VAL A 225 -21.81 -41.67 27.54
N ILE A 226 -20.97 -41.61 26.50
CA ILE A 226 -21.27 -42.18 25.20
C ILE A 226 -21.44 -43.69 25.34
N GLY A 227 -22.50 -44.25 24.80
CA GLY A 227 -22.80 -45.68 24.93
C GLY A 227 -23.81 -46.02 26.02
N THR A 228 -24.03 -45.12 26.98
CA THR A 228 -24.92 -45.38 28.12
C THR A 228 -25.97 -44.28 28.24
N THR A 229 -25.62 -43.09 28.74
CA THR A 229 -26.53 -41.96 28.90
C THR A 229 -26.64 -41.12 27.64
N LEU A 230 -25.65 -41.17 26.74
CA LEU A 230 -25.68 -40.55 25.42
C LEU A 230 -25.51 -41.61 24.33
N ASN A 231 -26.55 -41.84 23.53
CA ASN A 231 -26.56 -42.83 22.46
C ASN A 231 -26.70 -42.18 21.09
N ILE A 232 -25.77 -42.49 20.21
CA ILE A 232 -25.63 -41.93 18.88
C ILE A 232 -25.80 -43.06 17.88
N ALA A 233 -26.69 -42.88 16.91
CA ALA A 233 -26.90 -43.84 15.85
C ALA A 233 -27.23 -43.17 14.51
N ILE A 234 -26.64 -43.66 13.44
CA ILE A 234 -27.11 -43.37 12.09
C ILE A 234 -28.30 -44.28 11.80
N ARG A 235 -29.42 -43.68 11.42
CA ARG A 235 -30.61 -44.39 10.95
C ARG A 235 -30.84 -44.12 9.48
N ASN A 236 -31.17 -45.16 8.75
CA ASN A 236 -31.48 -45.08 7.33
C ASN A 236 -32.85 -44.39 7.10
N ALA A 237 -33.21 -44.17 5.83
CA ALA A 237 -34.47 -43.51 5.46
C ALA A 237 -35.74 -44.24 5.95
N THR A 238 -35.67 -45.55 6.21
CA THR A 238 -36.79 -46.34 6.77
C THR A 238 -36.79 -46.36 8.30
N GLY A 239 -35.88 -45.63 8.96
CA GLY A 239 -35.76 -45.53 10.41
C GLY A 239 -34.99 -46.68 11.07
N GLY A 240 -34.50 -47.65 10.30
CA GLY A 240 -33.66 -48.76 10.78
C GLY A 240 -32.28 -48.26 11.23
N VAL A 241 -31.73 -48.88 12.28
CA VAL A 241 -30.38 -48.54 12.78
C VAL A 241 -29.34 -49.14 11.83
N TYR A 242 -28.49 -48.29 11.28
CA TYR A 242 -27.38 -48.71 10.42
C TYR A 242 -26.08 -48.85 11.22
N LYS A 243 -25.67 -47.80 11.94
CA LYS A 243 -24.47 -47.80 12.79
C LYS A 243 -24.73 -47.11 14.12
N SER A 244 -24.08 -47.58 15.19
CA SER A 244 -24.17 -47.01 16.54
C SER A 244 -22.80 -46.75 17.17
N ASN A 245 -22.75 -45.85 18.16
CA ASN A 245 -21.65 -45.54 19.09
C ASN A 245 -20.24 -46.03 18.68
N GLU A 246 -19.87 -47.28 19.01
CA GLU A 246 -18.53 -47.85 18.77
C GLU A 246 -18.16 -47.92 17.27
N GLN A 247 -19.15 -48.10 16.39
CA GLN A 247 -18.97 -48.16 14.94
C GLN A 247 -18.80 -46.78 14.29
N LEU A 248 -19.05 -45.71 15.05
CA LEU A 248 -18.90 -44.31 14.62
C LEU A 248 -17.59 -43.67 15.12
N PHE A 249 -16.87 -44.33 16.05
CA PHE A 249 -15.60 -43.87 16.66
C PHE A 249 -15.70 -42.51 17.40
N ALA A 250 -16.79 -42.29 18.15
CA ALA A 250 -16.94 -41.09 18.94
C ALA A 250 -15.96 -41.08 20.14
N ALA A 251 -14.94 -40.22 20.09
CA ALA A 251 -14.00 -40.03 21.18
C ALA A 251 -13.60 -38.55 21.26
N ASP A 252 -13.92 -37.89 22.38
CA ASP A 252 -13.08 -36.87 23.07
C ASP A 252 -13.84 -36.15 24.21
N PRO A 253 -13.14 -35.46 25.14
CA PRO A 253 -13.62 -35.25 26.51
C PRO A 253 -14.71 -34.19 26.65
N ILE A 254 -15.60 -34.47 27.58
CA ILE A 254 -16.72 -33.63 27.98
C ILE A 254 -16.17 -32.42 28.73
N LYS A 255 -16.44 -31.22 28.21
CA LYS A 255 -16.05 -29.96 28.87
C LYS A 255 -17.27 -29.34 29.54
N ILE A 256 -17.18 -29.13 30.85
CA ILE A 256 -18.17 -28.32 31.58
C ILE A 256 -17.77 -26.86 31.51
N HIS A 257 -18.71 -26.05 31.06
CA HIS A 257 -18.79 -24.64 31.43
C HIS A 257 -20.06 -24.48 32.24
N LYS A 258 -19.90 -24.25 33.56
CA LYS A 258 -20.93 -23.97 34.58
C LYS A 258 -22.26 -24.74 34.41
N ALA A 259 -22.57 -25.63 35.36
CA ALA A 259 -23.90 -26.25 35.45
C ALA A 259 -24.99 -25.16 35.26
N PRO A 260 -25.95 -25.38 34.34
CA PRO A 260 -26.47 -26.67 33.85
C PRO A 260 -26.00 -27.10 32.43
N SER A 261 -24.92 -26.58 31.85
CA SER A 261 -24.54 -26.86 30.44
C SER A 261 -23.33 -27.80 30.30
N VAL A 262 -23.46 -28.80 29.42
CA VAL A 262 -22.43 -29.80 29.09
C VAL A 262 -22.13 -29.75 27.59
N TYR A 263 -20.84 -29.67 27.22
CA TYR A 263 -20.39 -29.64 25.83
C TYR A 263 -19.75 -30.97 25.45
N VAL A 264 -20.24 -31.59 24.38
CA VAL A 264 -19.79 -32.88 23.84
C VAL A 264 -19.40 -32.70 22.38
N ILE A 265 -18.25 -33.24 21.98
CA ILE A 265 -17.82 -33.26 20.58
C ILE A 265 -17.92 -34.70 20.09
N ILE A 266 -18.69 -34.95 19.03
CA ILE A 266 -18.77 -36.25 18.38
C ILE A 266 -17.91 -36.22 17.12
N SER A 267 -16.84 -37.02 17.10
CA SER A 267 -16.07 -37.29 15.90
C SER A 267 -16.67 -38.48 15.14
N ILE A 268 -17.09 -38.27 13.90
CA ILE A 268 -17.66 -39.29 13.01
C ILE A 268 -16.66 -39.62 11.93
N ASN A 269 -16.20 -40.86 11.87
CA ASN A 269 -15.32 -41.31 10.78
C ASN A 269 -16.11 -41.41 9.47
N GLY A 270 -15.91 -40.51 8.51
CA GLY A 270 -16.78 -40.42 7.34
C GLY A 270 -16.69 -41.63 6.42
N LYS A 271 -15.45 -42.10 6.14
CA LYS A 271 -15.19 -43.28 5.31
C LYS A 271 -15.93 -44.52 5.80
N ASN A 272 -16.01 -44.69 7.12
CA ASN A 272 -16.74 -45.79 7.72
C ASN A 272 -18.23 -45.46 7.82
N ALA A 273 -18.61 -44.28 8.31
CA ALA A 273 -19.99 -43.96 8.68
C ALA A 273 -20.94 -43.85 7.47
N PHE A 274 -20.47 -43.34 6.34
CA PHE A 274 -21.33 -42.98 5.19
C PHE A 274 -21.23 -43.95 4.00
N GLN A 275 -20.79 -45.20 4.21
CA GLN A 275 -20.71 -46.22 3.17
C GLN A 275 -21.38 -47.53 3.63
N PRO A 276 -22.35 -48.11 2.90
CA PRO A 276 -22.76 -47.75 1.53
C PRO A 276 -23.84 -46.64 1.47
N PRO A 277 -23.95 -45.91 0.34
CA PRO A 277 -24.82 -44.73 0.20
C PRO A 277 -26.28 -44.99 0.56
N HIS A 278 -26.85 -46.11 0.09
CA HIS A 278 -28.27 -46.44 0.33
C HIS A 278 -28.65 -46.58 1.81
N GLN A 279 -27.68 -46.77 2.72
CA GLN A 279 -27.94 -46.84 4.16
C GLN A 279 -28.00 -45.46 4.84
N VAL A 280 -27.47 -44.42 4.20
CA VAL A 280 -27.31 -43.09 4.80
C VAL A 280 -28.01 -41.98 4.04
N GLN A 281 -28.27 -42.15 2.74
CA GLN A 281 -29.07 -41.20 1.96
C GLN A 281 -30.45 -41.03 2.57
N ASN A 282 -30.85 -39.77 2.81
CA ASN A 282 -32.10 -39.40 3.49
C ASN A 282 -32.24 -40.01 4.90
N GLY A 283 -31.13 -40.42 5.51
CA GLY A 283 -31.07 -40.88 6.88
C GLY A 283 -30.96 -39.73 7.88
N VAL A 284 -30.84 -40.08 9.16
CA VAL A 284 -30.61 -39.14 10.25
C VAL A 284 -29.50 -39.63 11.17
N LEU A 285 -28.67 -38.72 11.66
CA LEU A 285 -27.89 -38.92 12.86
C LEU A 285 -28.80 -38.65 14.06
N ARG A 286 -29.18 -39.72 14.77
CA ARG A 286 -30.00 -39.63 15.98
C ARG A 286 -29.13 -39.64 17.22
N ILE A 287 -29.31 -38.64 18.05
CA ILE A 287 -28.70 -38.51 19.37
C ILE A 287 -29.81 -38.60 20.40
N ASN A 288 -29.76 -39.62 21.25
CA ASN A 288 -30.65 -39.78 22.39
C ASN A 288 -29.85 -39.56 23.67
N TYR A 289 -30.32 -38.67 24.52
CA TYR A 289 -29.74 -38.41 25.84
C TYR A 289 -30.74 -38.81 26.93
N THR A 290 -30.23 -39.45 27.98
CA THR A 290 -30.97 -39.76 29.19
C THR A 290 -30.29 -39.07 30.38
N SER A 291 -31.00 -38.12 30.97
CA SER A 291 -30.61 -37.38 32.17
C SER A 291 -30.44 -38.30 33.38
N PRO A 292 -29.59 -37.95 34.36
CA PRO A 292 -29.57 -38.60 35.68
C PRO A 292 -30.94 -38.62 36.37
N SER A 293 -31.82 -37.65 36.07
CA SER A 293 -33.20 -37.59 36.57
C SER A 293 -34.17 -38.58 35.92
N GLY A 294 -33.75 -39.25 34.84
CA GLY A 294 -34.60 -40.12 34.01
C GLY A 294 -35.30 -39.39 32.85
N ALA A 295 -35.20 -38.06 32.76
CA ALA A 295 -35.70 -37.31 31.61
C ALA A 295 -34.91 -37.64 30.33
N THR A 296 -35.60 -37.76 29.20
CA THR A 296 -34.95 -38.07 27.92
C THR A 296 -35.09 -36.91 26.93
N ALA A 297 -34.04 -36.62 26.18
CA ALA A 297 -34.06 -35.70 25.06
C ALA A 297 -33.54 -36.39 23.79
N ARG A 298 -34.06 -35.98 22.64
CA ARG A 298 -33.68 -36.53 21.34
C ARG A 298 -33.43 -35.41 20.35
N LEU A 299 -32.35 -35.55 19.59
CA LEU A 299 -31.99 -34.70 18.46
C LEU A 299 -31.78 -35.58 17.23
N ASP A 300 -32.51 -35.30 16.16
CA ASP A 300 -32.29 -35.91 14.85
C ASP A 300 -31.68 -34.85 13.93
N ILE A 301 -30.49 -35.12 13.41
CA ILE A 301 -29.80 -34.27 12.44
C ILE A 301 -29.87 -34.98 11.07
N PRO A 302 -30.54 -34.41 10.05
CA PRO A 302 -30.63 -35.03 8.73
C PRO A 302 -29.26 -35.21 8.09
N ILE A 303 -29.08 -36.32 7.36
CA ILE A 303 -27.90 -36.58 6.55
C ILE A 303 -28.23 -36.21 5.10
N ASN A 304 -27.53 -35.21 4.57
CA ASN A 304 -27.75 -34.70 3.22
C ASN A 304 -26.56 -35.03 2.33
N VAL A 305 -26.85 -35.39 1.08
CA VAL A 305 -25.83 -35.39 0.03
C VAL A 305 -25.66 -33.95 -0.44
N VAL A 306 -24.42 -33.48 -0.53
CA VAL A 306 -24.10 -32.09 -0.83
C VAL A 306 -23.35 -32.00 -2.15
N ASP A 307 -23.54 -30.89 -2.87
CA ASP A 307 -22.82 -30.66 -4.11
C ASP A 307 -21.54 -29.84 -3.88
N VAL A 308 -20.64 -29.89 -4.86
CA VAL A 308 -19.38 -29.15 -4.89
C VAL A 308 -19.28 -28.29 -6.14
N SER A 309 -18.69 -27.10 -6.00
CA SER A 309 -18.31 -26.26 -7.13
C SER A 309 -16.92 -25.67 -6.94
N ILE A 310 -16.25 -25.38 -8.05
CA ILE A 310 -14.96 -24.67 -8.09
C ILE A 310 -15.06 -23.54 -9.10
N SER A 311 -14.43 -22.41 -8.79
CA SER A 311 -14.32 -21.27 -9.68
C SER A 311 -13.00 -20.53 -9.46
N VAL A 312 -12.60 -19.75 -10.46
CA VAL A 312 -11.54 -18.76 -10.38
C VAL A 312 -12.12 -17.38 -10.68
N ASN A 313 -11.94 -16.43 -9.76
CA ASN A 313 -12.56 -15.10 -9.81
C ASN A 313 -14.08 -15.15 -10.08
N GLY A 314 -14.77 -16.16 -9.53
CA GLY A 314 -16.22 -16.35 -9.71
C GLY A 314 -16.64 -16.97 -11.05
N THR A 315 -15.71 -17.40 -11.90
CA THR A 315 -15.99 -18.01 -13.21
C THR A 315 -15.33 -19.38 -13.36
N ALA A 316 -15.71 -20.16 -14.39
CA ALA A 316 -15.06 -21.43 -14.69
C ALA A 316 -13.65 -21.24 -15.29
N SER A 317 -13.42 -20.11 -15.98
CA SER A 317 -12.13 -19.83 -16.58
C SER A 317 -11.85 -18.33 -16.73
N VAL A 318 -10.61 -17.91 -16.51
CA VAL A 318 -10.14 -16.54 -16.75
C VAL A 318 -8.88 -16.50 -17.60
N ASN A 319 -8.69 -15.40 -18.32
CA ASN A 319 -7.44 -15.05 -18.98
C ASN A 319 -6.71 -14.03 -18.10
N VAL A 320 -5.41 -14.21 -17.90
CA VAL A 320 -4.59 -13.33 -17.07
C VAL A 320 -3.24 -13.04 -17.71
N ILE A 321 -2.64 -11.93 -17.33
CA ILE A 321 -1.22 -11.63 -17.57
C ILE A 321 -0.42 -11.86 -16.27
N TYR A 322 0.91 -11.89 -16.37
CA TYR A 322 1.76 -11.98 -15.19
C TYR A 322 1.57 -10.78 -14.25
N GLY A 323 1.72 -11.05 -12.95
CA GLY A 323 1.44 -10.10 -11.86
C GLY A 323 -0.03 -10.03 -11.45
N ASN A 324 -0.96 -10.61 -12.21
CA ASN A 324 -2.37 -10.68 -11.79
C ASN A 324 -2.54 -11.58 -10.55
N VAL A 325 -3.46 -11.19 -9.68
CA VAL A 325 -3.89 -12.01 -8.53
C VAL A 325 -5.20 -12.70 -8.88
N ILE A 326 -5.23 -14.02 -8.72
CA ILE A 326 -6.43 -14.84 -8.91
C ILE A 326 -6.94 -15.35 -7.56
N ASN A 327 -8.25 -15.44 -7.40
CA ASN A 327 -8.93 -16.03 -6.26
C ASN A 327 -9.56 -17.36 -6.67
N ILE A 328 -9.00 -18.47 -6.19
CA ILE A 328 -9.60 -19.79 -6.36
C ILE A 328 -10.60 -20.00 -5.24
N THR A 329 -11.82 -20.38 -5.59
CA THR A 329 -12.91 -20.63 -4.64
C THR A 329 -13.48 -22.02 -4.86
N VAL A 330 -13.55 -22.82 -3.79
CA VAL A 330 -14.28 -24.09 -3.74
C VAL A 330 -15.40 -23.97 -2.73
N VAL A 331 -16.64 -24.26 -3.14
CA VAL A 331 -17.77 -24.40 -2.23
C VAL A 331 -17.99 -25.89 -1.99
N ASN A 332 -17.72 -26.35 -0.78
CA ASN A 332 -17.86 -27.76 -0.43
C ASN A 332 -18.30 -27.93 1.04
N PRO A 333 -19.60 -28.12 1.32
CA PRO A 333 -20.08 -28.36 2.67
C PRO A 333 -19.51 -29.63 3.32
N ALA A 334 -19.09 -30.63 2.54
CA ALA A 334 -18.51 -31.86 3.09
C ALA A 334 -17.11 -31.66 3.69
N ALA A 335 -16.37 -30.63 3.26
CA ALA A 335 -15.06 -30.30 3.78
C ALA A 335 -15.08 -29.41 5.04
N ASN A 336 -16.26 -28.90 5.41
CA ASN A 336 -16.49 -28.18 6.66
C ASN A 336 -16.70 -29.19 7.81
N THR A 337 -15.58 -29.71 8.28
CA THR A 337 -15.51 -30.77 9.28
C THR A 337 -15.80 -30.24 10.68
N ASN A 338 -15.43 -28.99 10.98
CA ASN A 338 -15.58 -28.37 12.29
C ASN A 338 -16.21 -26.97 12.18
N THR A 339 -17.45 -26.82 12.64
CA THR A 339 -18.16 -25.52 12.56
C THR A 339 -17.54 -24.38 13.38
N THR A 340 -16.64 -24.68 14.33
CA THR A 340 -16.06 -23.69 15.26
C THR A 340 -14.68 -23.20 14.84
N ALA A 341 -14.07 -23.83 13.84
CA ALA A 341 -12.75 -23.49 13.34
C ALA A 341 -12.78 -23.43 11.81
N LYS A 342 -11.79 -22.78 11.21
CA LYS A 342 -11.62 -22.83 9.76
C LYS A 342 -10.99 -24.16 9.36
N ASP A 343 -11.58 -24.79 8.35
CA ASP A 343 -11.03 -25.99 7.74
C ASP A 343 -10.12 -25.67 6.53
N LYS A 344 -9.37 -26.68 6.09
CA LYS A 344 -8.51 -26.61 4.90
C LYS A 344 -8.87 -27.69 3.90
N LEU A 345 -8.75 -27.36 2.62
CA LEU A 345 -9.02 -28.24 1.49
C LEU A 345 -7.90 -28.14 0.45
N ASN A 346 -7.46 -29.28 -0.08
CA ASN A 346 -6.42 -29.31 -1.10
C ASN A 346 -7.04 -29.50 -2.49
N VAL A 347 -6.59 -28.70 -3.45
CA VAL A 347 -6.95 -28.77 -4.87
C VAL A 347 -5.74 -29.21 -5.67
N SER A 348 -5.92 -30.17 -6.57
CA SER A 348 -4.86 -30.59 -7.49
C SER A 348 -4.71 -29.58 -8.63
N VAL A 349 -3.47 -29.31 -9.03
CA VAL A 349 -3.13 -28.34 -10.07
C VAL A 349 -2.33 -29.06 -11.16
N SER A 350 -2.67 -28.79 -12.42
CA SER A 350 -1.90 -29.23 -13.59
C SER A 350 -1.62 -28.05 -14.52
N GLY A 351 -0.53 -28.16 -15.29
CA GLY A 351 -0.09 -27.09 -16.20
C GLY A 351 0.61 -25.92 -15.50
N ALA A 352 1.00 -26.07 -14.23
CA ALA A 352 1.75 -25.08 -13.46
C ALA A 352 3.02 -25.69 -12.83
N ASN A 353 3.84 -24.84 -12.23
CA ASN A 353 5.04 -25.21 -11.46
C ASN A 353 4.75 -25.93 -10.12
N ILE A 354 3.50 -25.98 -9.68
CA ILE A 354 3.05 -26.65 -8.44
C ILE A 354 2.01 -27.74 -8.75
N ALA A 355 1.94 -28.76 -7.90
CA ALA A 355 0.99 -29.88 -8.05
C ALA A 355 -0.31 -29.69 -7.24
N THR A 356 -0.30 -28.86 -6.20
CA THR A 356 -1.44 -28.69 -5.29
C THR A 356 -1.49 -27.29 -4.69
N VAL A 357 -2.70 -26.79 -4.44
CA VAL A 357 -2.98 -25.57 -3.66
C VAL A 357 -3.84 -25.92 -2.46
N THR A 358 -3.47 -25.41 -1.28
CA THR A 358 -4.28 -25.51 -0.06
C THR A 358 -5.15 -24.27 0.07
N LEU A 359 -6.46 -24.47 0.06
CA LEU A 359 -7.47 -23.46 0.31
C LEU A 359 -7.84 -23.48 1.79
N GLU A 360 -8.18 -22.32 2.33
CA GLU A 360 -8.68 -22.17 3.69
C GLU A 360 -10.10 -21.64 3.66
N GLU A 361 -10.91 -22.09 4.61
CA GLU A 361 -12.27 -21.62 4.77
C GLU A 361 -12.34 -20.10 5.04
N THR A 362 -13.27 -19.39 4.40
CA THR A 362 -13.39 -17.93 4.48
C THR A 362 -13.74 -17.46 5.90
N ALA A 363 -14.62 -18.20 6.57
CA ALA A 363 -14.97 -18.10 7.98
C ALA A 363 -15.34 -19.49 8.50
N PRO A 364 -15.23 -19.77 9.81
CA PRO A 364 -15.73 -21.03 10.38
C PRO A 364 -17.16 -21.30 9.91
N ASN A 365 -17.43 -22.53 9.47
CA ASN A 365 -18.74 -22.98 9.00
C ASN A 365 -19.30 -22.26 7.75
N SER A 366 -18.47 -21.57 6.98
CA SER A 366 -18.90 -20.91 5.73
C SER A 366 -19.13 -21.88 4.58
N ASN A 367 -18.50 -23.07 4.59
CA ASN A 367 -18.44 -24.03 3.49
C ASN A 367 -17.71 -23.51 2.23
N VAL A 368 -17.12 -22.32 2.29
CA VAL A 368 -16.46 -21.65 1.17
C VAL A 368 -14.97 -21.57 1.46
N PHE A 369 -14.16 -22.18 0.61
CA PHE A 369 -12.70 -22.29 0.74
C PHE A 369 -12.04 -21.46 -0.36
N THR A 370 -11.09 -20.60 0.02
CA THR A 370 -10.44 -19.68 -0.91
C THR A 370 -8.92 -19.62 -0.74
N ALA A 371 -8.23 -19.27 -1.81
CA ALA A 371 -6.83 -18.82 -1.78
C ALA A 371 -6.60 -17.76 -2.87
N LEU A 372 -5.85 -16.73 -2.51
CA LEU A 372 -5.32 -15.75 -3.45
C LEU A 372 -3.96 -16.22 -3.93
N LEU A 373 -3.74 -16.22 -5.24
CA LEU A 373 -2.50 -16.65 -5.87
C LEU A 373 -2.02 -15.56 -6.84
N VAL A 374 -0.77 -15.13 -6.70
CA VAL A 374 -0.10 -14.25 -7.65
C VAL A 374 0.45 -15.08 -8.80
N VAL A 375 0.09 -14.72 -10.04
CA VAL A 375 0.49 -15.44 -11.26
C VAL A 375 1.81 -14.90 -11.81
N GLY A 376 2.83 -15.74 -11.92
CA GLY A 376 4.15 -15.42 -12.48
C GLY A 376 5.30 -16.08 -11.72
N GLU A 377 6.49 -16.06 -12.30
CA GLU A 377 7.72 -16.53 -11.64
C GLU A 377 8.02 -15.64 -10.43
N GLY A 378 8.46 -16.23 -9.32
CA GLY A 378 8.55 -15.54 -8.03
C GLY A 378 7.19 -15.28 -7.35
N GLY A 379 6.07 -15.52 -8.03
CA GLY A 379 4.71 -15.54 -7.48
C GLY A 379 4.34 -16.85 -6.77
N ASP A 380 3.05 -17.06 -6.54
CA ASP A 380 2.52 -18.29 -5.92
C ASP A 380 2.35 -19.42 -6.93
N ILE A 381 2.12 -19.07 -8.20
CA ILE A 381 1.87 -20.02 -9.28
C ILE A 381 2.38 -19.50 -10.64
N TYR A 382 3.00 -20.38 -11.43
CA TYR A 382 3.58 -20.03 -12.72
C TYR A 382 3.27 -21.07 -13.80
N ALA A 383 3.05 -20.59 -15.02
CA ALA A 383 3.04 -21.36 -16.26
C ALA A 383 3.56 -20.47 -17.40
N ASP A 384 4.11 -21.07 -18.47
CA ASP A 384 4.60 -20.31 -19.63
C ASP A 384 3.46 -19.59 -20.39
N PRO A 385 3.77 -18.54 -21.17
CA PRO A 385 2.77 -17.82 -21.95
C PRO A 385 1.96 -18.75 -22.87
N GLY A 386 0.65 -18.50 -22.96
CA GLY A 386 -0.29 -19.30 -23.75
C GLY A 386 -0.70 -20.63 -23.11
N LYS A 387 -0.06 -21.07 -22.02
CA LYS A 387 -0.44 -22.29 -21.29
C LYS A 387 -1.67 -22.04 -20.41
N THR A 388 -2.30 -23.16 -20.03
CA THR A 388 -3.48 -23.16 -19.16
C THR A 388 -3.17 -23.94 -17.90
N ILE A 389 -3.32 -23.27 -16.77
CA ILE A 389 -3.32 -23.85 -15.43
C ILE A 389 -4.71 -24.41 -15.18
N THR A 390 -4.81 -25.66 -14.76
CA THR A 390 -6.10 -26.29 -14.44
C THR A 390 -6.12 -26.69 -12.98
N PHE A 391 -7.11 -26.17 -12.25
CA PHE A 391 -7.45 -26.56 -10.90
C PHE A 391 -8.50 -27.65 -10.94
N ARG A 392 -8.25 -28.76 -10.26
CA ARG A 392 -9.13 -29.93 -10.22
C ARG A 392 -9.37 -30.37 -8.79
N TYR A 393 -10.65 -30.52 -8.44
CA TYR A 393 -11.08 -31.10 -7.18
C TYR A 393 -11.97 -32.32 -7.43
N VAL A 394 -11.76 -33.38 -6.65
CA VAL A 394 -12.50 -34.64 -6.74
C VAL A 394 -13.32 -34.79 -5.46
N HIS A 395 -14.62 -34.93 -5.61
CA HIS A 395 -15.55 -35.20 -4.52
C HIS A 395 -16.14 -36.59 -4.68
N ASN A 396 -15.93 -37.46 -3.69
CA ASN A 396 -16.29 -38.87 -3.83
C ASN A 396 -17.75 -39.18 -3.49
N ASN A 397 -18.56 -38.20 -3.06
CA ASN A 397 -19.93 -38.41 -2.57
C ASN A 397 -20.94 -37.52 -3.28
N SER A 398 -20.99 -37.59 -4.62
CA SER A 398 -21.80 -36.71 -5.46
C SER A 398 -23.32 -36.84 -5.21
N VAL A 399 -24.04 -35.72 -5.33
CA VAL A 399 -25.52 -35.65 -5.41
C VAL A 399 -26.10 -36.45 -6.58
N GLU A 400 -25.28 -36.80 -7.58
CA GLU A 400 -25.65 -37.65 -8.70
C GLU A 400 -25.79 -39.13 -8.31
N THR A 401 -25.43 -39.50 -7.08
CA THR A 401 -25.56 -40.88 -6.57
C THR A 401 -27.04 -41.27 -6.46
N PRO A 402 -27.54 -42.24 -7.25
CA PRO A 402 -28.95 -42.61 -7.22
C PRO A 402 -29.37 -43.20 -5.86
N LEU A 403 -30.65 -43.04 -5.52
CA LEU A 403 -31.22 -43.72 -4.36
C LEU A 403 -31.08 -45.25 -4.52
N GLY A 404 -30.60 -45.92 -3.49
CA GLY A 404 -30.38 -47.38 -3.51
C GLY A 404 -29.00 -47.81 -4.00
N ALA A 405 -28.09 -46.88 -4.32
CA ALA A 405 -26.74 -47.22 -4.78
C ALA A 405 -25.90 -47.96 -3.72
N LEU A 406 -25.10 -48.94 -4.19
CA LEU A 406 -24.14 -49.68 -3.37
C LEU A 406 -22.81 -48.93 -3.19
N SER A 407 -22.51 -47.98 -4.08
CA SER A 407 -21.28 -47.18 -4.08
C SER A 407 -21.58 -45.73 -4.48
N TRP A 408 -20.80 -44.79 -3.94
CA TRP A 408 -20.94 -43.38 -4.30
C TRP A 408 -20.48 -43.09 -5.73
N VAL A 409 -21.14 -42.14 -6.38
CA VAL A 409 -20.67 -41.55 -7.64
C VAL A 409 -19.64 -40.46 -7.33
N VAL A 410 -18.51 -40.51 -8.02
CA VAL A 410 -17.44 -39.50 -7.90
C VAL A 410 -17.70 -38.36 -8.87
N LYS A 411 -17.67 -37.11 -8.39
CA LYS A 411 -17.77 -35.89 -9.21
C LYS A 411 -16.42 -35.19 -9.23
N THR A 412 -15.95 -34.83 -10.42
CA THR A 412 -14.76 -33.99 -10.60
C THR A 412 -15.19 -32.62 -11.09
N VAL A 413 -14.74 -31.57 -10.42
CA VAL A 413 -14.98 -30.18 -10.84
C VAL A 413 -13.64 -29.51 -11.18
N THR A 414 -13.67 -28.63 -12.19
CA THR A 414 -12.45 -27.96 -12.69
C THR A 414 -12.67 -26.48 -12.92
N ALA A 415 -11.65 -25.68 -12.66
CA ALA A 415 -11.55 -24.28 -13.07
C ALA A 415 -10.18 -24.05 -13.73
N SER A 416 -10.06 -23.10 -14.64
CA SER A 416 -8.82 -22.92 -15.41
C SER A 416 -8.39 -21.46 -15.56
N VAL A 417 -7.09 -21.24 -15.60
CA VAL A 417 -6.49 -19.92 -15.84
C VAL A 417 -5.58 -20.02 -17.04
N ARG A 418 -5.84 -19.22 -18.07
CA ARG A 418 -5.00 -19.15 -19.26
C ARG A 418 -4.08 -17.94 -19.20
N ILE A 419 -2.78 -18.18 -19.31
CA ILE A 419 -1.77 -17.12 -19.41
C ILE A 419 -1.87 -16.53 -20.82
N GLN A 420 -2.14 -15.23 -20.92
CA GLN A 420 -2.29 -14.57 -22.21
C GLN A 420 -0.94 -14.45 -22.92
N THR A 421 -1.01 -14.53 -24.25
CA THR A 421 0.08 -14.14 -25.15
C THR A 421 -0.23 -12.78 -25.73
N THR A 422 0.75 -11.91 -25.83
CA THR A 422 0.63 -10.53 -26.33
C THR A 422 1.63 -10.29 -27.43
N ALA A 423 1.24 -9.59 -28.50
CA ALA A 423 2.23 -9.19 -29.50
C ALA A 423 3.05 -8.01 -28.96
N GLY A 424 4.35 -8.22 -28.75
CA GLY A 424 5.30 -7.18 -28.39
C GLY A 424 5.56 -6.20 -29.53
N PHE A 425 6.08 -5.02 -29.21
CA PHE A 425 6.47 -4.01 -30.21
C PHE A 425 7.65 -3.15 -29.77
N ILE A 426 8.34 -2.57 -30.75
CA ILE A 426 9.44 -1.62 -30.52
C ILE A 426 8.84 -0.21 -30.41
N ALA A 427 8.79 0.34 -29.20
CA ALA A 427 8.29 1.69 -28.94
C ALA A 427 9.32 2.78 -29.28
N SER A 428 10.61 2.49 -29.05
CA SER A 428 11.73 3.35 -29.43
C SER A 428 12.90 2.48 -29.90
N PRO A 429 13.62 2.88 -30.94
CA PRO A 429 13.28 3.97 -31.86
C PRO A 429 12.06 3.60 -32.71
N ALA A 430 11.27 4.61 -33.08
CA ALA A 430 10.18 4.40 -34.03
C ALA A 430 10.74 4.06 -35.43
N ASP A 431 10.00 3.26 -36.19
CA ASP A 431 10.38 2.91 -37.56
C ASP A 431 10.49 4.17 -38.44
N GLY A 432 11.56 4.26 -39.21
CA GLY A 432 11.90 5.42 -40.04
C GLY A 432 12.55 6.60 -39.28
N SER A 433 12.84 6.45 -37.99
CA SER A 433 13.51 7.49 -37.20
C SER A 433 14.90 7.84 -37.74
N ARG A 434 15.35 9.07 -37.48
CA ARG A 434 16.66 9.59 -37.87
C ARG A 434 17.47 9.94 -36.63
N THR A 435 18.75 9.64 -36.64
CA THR A 435 19.65 9.95 -35.54
C THR A 435 21.05 10.31 -36.05
N GLY A 436 21.78 11.11 -35.28
CA GLY A 436 23.19 11.41 -35.53
C GLY A 436 24.07 10.14 -35.45
N PRO A 437 25.30 10.17 -35.96
CA PRO A 437 26.17 8.99 -36.02
C PRO A 437 26.78 8.58 -34.67
N VAL A 438 26.78 9.47 -33.68
CA VAL A 438 27.41 9.27 -32.38
C VAL A 438 26.40 9.37 -31.22
N GLY A 439 26.86 9.05 -30.00
CA GLY A 439 26.04 9.08 -28.80
C GLY A 439 25.27 7.77 -28.56
N LYS A 440 24.17 7.87 -27.81
CA LYS A 440 23.37 6.72 -27.40
C LYS A 440 22.09 6.59 -28.24
N LEU A 441 21.66 5.35 -28.46
CA LEU A 441 20.39 5.00 -29.09
C LEU A 441 19.50 4.34 -28.02
N ASN A 442 18.36 4.96 -27.72
CA ASN A 442 17.42 4.42 -26.75
C ASN A 442 16.52 3.35 -27.40
N ILE A 443 16.69 2.11 -26.97
CA ILE A 443 15.84 0.99 -27.35
C ILE A 443 14.80 0.78 -26.26
N THR A 444 13.52 0.75 -26.64
CA THR A 444 12.40 0.46 -25.75
C THR A 444 11.48 -0.54 -26.45
N ILE A 445 11.29 -1.69 -25.83
CA ILE A 445 10.45 -2.78 -26.31
C ILE A 445 9.38 -3.01 -25.25
N VAL A 446 8.12 -3.11 -25.67
CA VAL A 446 6.98 -3.40 -24.79
C VAL A 446 6.51 -4.80 -25.13
N ASP A 447 6.62 -5.71 -24.16
CA ASP A 447 6.13 -7.08 -24.29
C ASP A 447 5.67 -7.65 -22.93
N PRO A 448 4.35 -7.56 -22.62
CA PRO A 448 3.81 -8.00 -21.34
C PRO A 448 3.97 -9.48 -21.01
N ASP A 449 4.08 -10.38 -22.00
CA ASP A 449 4.17 -11.82 -21.73
C ASP A 449 5.62 -12.33 -21.59
N MET A 450 6.58 -11.46 -21.88
CA MET A 450 7.98 -11.66 -21.55
C MET A 450 8.36 -11.17 -20.15
N ASN A 451 7.44 -10.48 -19.47
CA ASN A 451 7.54 -10.12 -18.06
C ASN A 451 7.04 -11.27 -17.17
N LYS A 452 7.87 -12.31 -17.06
CA LYS A 452 7.53 -13.56 -16.39
C LYS A 452 7.69 -13.45 -14.87
N ASN A 453 8.68 -12.73 -14.39
CA ASN A 453 9.04 -12.67 -12.98
C ASN A 453 8.44 -11.42 -12.30
N VAL A 454 7.55 -11.67 -11.35
CA VAL A 454 6.76 -10.60 -10.71
C VAL A 454 7.51 -9.89 -9.58
N LYS A 455 8.70 -10.35 -9.21
CA LYS A 455 9.52 -9.84 -8.08
C LYS A 455 10.92 -9.38 -8.48
N SER A 456 11.29 -9.55 -9.74
CA SER A 456 12.57 -9.06 -10.26
C SER A 456 12.44 -8.78 -11.74
N LYS A 457 13.13 -7.75 -12.20
CA LYS A 457 13.27 -7.42 -13.62
C LYS A 457 13.64 -8.61 -14.50
N ASP A 458 12.95 -8.72 -15.62
CA ASP A 458 13.30 -9.65 -16.69
C ASP A 458 14.26 -9.05 -17.72
N ILE A 459 14.91 -9.94 -18.48
CA ILE A 459 15.80 -9.59 -19.58
C ILE A 459 15.31 -10.25 -20.86
N ILE A 460 15.22 -9.46 -21.94
CA ILE A 460 14.94 -9.94 -23.29
C ILE A 460 16.13 -9.71 -24.21
N ASN A 461 16.24 -10.54 -25.24
CA ASN A 461 17.22 -10.35 -26.31
C ASN A 461 16.58 -9.62 -27.49
N TYR A 462 17.34 -8.72 -28.11
CA TYR A 462 17.01 -8.15 -29.40
C TYR A 462 18.27 -8.10 -30.26
N SER A 463 18.09 -7.97 -31.57
CA SER A 463 19.21 -7.92 -32.51
C SER A 463 19.23 -6.61 -33.27
N ILE A 464 20.41 -6.19 -33.71
CA ILE A 464 20.58 -5.09 -34.66
C ILE A 464 21.21 -5.66 -35.92
N ARG A 465 20.54 -5.50 -37.06
CA ARG A 465 21.09 -5.78 -38.38
C ARG A 465 21.61 -4.50 -39.00
N LEU A 466 22.87 -4.51 -39.42
CA LEU A 466 23.50 -3.42 -40.14
C LEU A 466 23.21 -3.53 -41.66
N TRP A 467 23.42 -2.42 -42.39
CA TRP A 467 23.24 -2.36 -43.85
C TRP A 467 24.11 -3.37 -44.63
N ASP A 468 25.23 -3.82 -44.03
CA ASP A 468 26.13 -4.82 -44.59
C ASP A 468 25.66 -6.27 -44.34
N GLY A 469 24.51 -6.44 -43.66
CA GLY A 469 23.93 -7.74 -43.32
C GLY A 469 24.47 -8.35 -42.03
N SER A 470 25.46 -7.76 -41.37
CA SER A 470 25.93 -8.24 -40.08
C SER A 470 24.88 -8.05 -38.99
N ILE A 471 24.78 -9.02 -38.08
CA ILE A 471 23.78 -9.04 -37.01
C ILE A 471 24.50 -9.13 -35.68
N GLN A 472 24.13 -8.24 -34.76
CA GLN A 472 24.63 -8.20 -33.38
C GLN A 472 23.46 -8.39 -32.42
N THR A 473 23.66 -9.11 -31.32
CA THR A 473 22.61 -9.36 -30.32
C THR A 473 22.93 -8.62 -29.04
N PHE A 474 21.91 -7.99 -28.48
CA PHE A 474 21.96 -7.18 -27.28
C PHE A 474 20.84 -7.59 -26.32
N GLN A 475 20.93 -7.11 -25.09
CA GLN A 475 19.94 -7.35 -24.05
C GLN A 475 19.27 -6.06 -23.66
N ALA A 476 17.95 -6.11 -23.45
CA ALA A 476 17.18 -5.05 -22.82
C ALA A 476 16.64 -5.57 -21.50
N GLU A 477 16.76 -4.74 -20.46
CA GLU A 477 16.31 -5.04 -19.11
C GLU A 477 14.99 -4.32 -18.85
N GLU A 478 14.11 -4.95 -18.09
CA GLU A 478 12.87 -4.35 -17.66
C GLU A 478 13.09 -3.05 -16.86
N THR A 479 12.24 -2.07 -17.09
CA THR A 479 12.32 -0.73 -16.49
C THR A 479 12.07 -0.72 -14.97
N GLY A 480 11.42 -1.75 -14.46
CA GLY A 480 11.13 -2.02 -13.06
C GLY A 480 10.60 -3.45 -12.93
N ASP A 481 10.37 -3.94 -11.73
CA ASP A 481 9.77 -5.26 -11.56
C ASP A 481 8.34 -5.25 -12.12
N ASN A 482 8.00 -6.23 -12.96
CA ASN A 482 6.66 -6.46 -13.46
C ASN A 482 6.03 -5.29 -14.26
N THR A 483 6.80 -4.64 -15.14
CA THR A 483 6.32 -3.54 -16.00
C THR A 483 5.95 -3.98 -17.42
N GLY A 484 6.53 -5.07 -17.94
CA GLY A 484 6.39 -5.46 -19.36
C GLY A 484 7.09 -4.51 -20.33
N VAL A 485 7.95 -3.61 -19.84
CA VAL A 485 8.63 -2.60 -20.65
C VAL A 485 10.14 -2.71 -20.44
N PHE A 486 10.84 -3.06 -21.51
CA PHE A 486 12.28 -3.34 -21.54
C PHE A 486 13.04 -2.22 -22.22
N THR A 487 14.16 -1.78 -21.64
CA THR A 487 14.97 -0.69 -22.17
C THR A 487 16.45 -1.04 -22.25
N HIS A 488 17.12 -0.46 -23.25
CA HIS A 488 18.58 -0.48 -23.35
C HIS A 488 19.07 0.83 -23.99
N MET A 489 19.97 1.52 -23.28
CA MET A 489 20.68 2.69 -23.79
C MET A 489 21.97 2.26 -24.49
N LEU A 490 21.84 1.85 -25.75
CA LEU A 490 22.96 1.36 -26.54
C LEU A 490 23.91 2.51 -26.92
N ASP A 491 25.19 2.38 -26.59
CA ASP A 491 26.22 3.25 -27.16
C ASP A 491 26.47 2.86 -28.62
N LYS A 492 26.33 3.80 -29.57
CA LYS A 492 26.48 3.51 -31.01
C LYS A 492 27.88 3.02 -31.37
N SER A 493 28.90 3.31 -30.56
CA SER A 493 30.25 2.75 -30.73
C SER A 493 30.28 1.21 -30.60
N ALA A 494 29.34 0.62 -29.86
CA ALA A 494 29.20 -0.83 -29.71
C ALA A 494 28.82 -1.54 -31.02
N LEU A 495 28.34 -0.80 -32.03
CA LEU A 495 28.09 -1.34 -33.37
C LEU A 495 29.40 -1.71 -34.10
N GLY A 496 30.57 -1.29 -33.60
CA GLY A 496 31.88 -1.67 -34.16
C GLY A 496 32.08 -1.16 -35.58
N ARG A 497 31.57 0.04 -35.88
CA ARG A 497 31.71 0.73 -37.16
C ARG A 497 32.20 2.14 -36.91
N GLU A 498 33.09 2.60 -37.78
CA GLU A 498 33.50 4.00 -37.80
C GLU A 498 32.32 4.91 -38.16
N VAL A 499 32.31 6.14 -37.64
CA VAL A 499 31.22 7.11 -37.88
C VAL A 499 30.92 7.28 -39.38
N ARG A 500 31.97 7.35 -40.19
CA ARG A 500 31.84 7.50 -41.65
C ARG A 500 31.16 6.28 -42.30
N GLU A 501 31.38 5.09 -41.79
CA GLU A 501 30.74 3.88 -42.29
C GLU A 501 29.27 3.83 -41.92
N LEU A 502 28.92 4.19 -40.67
CA LEU A 502 27.54 4.31 -40.21
C LEU A 502 26.72 5.25 -41.11
N LEU A 503 27.28 6.41 -41.45
CA LEU A 503 26.63 7.38 -42.32
C LEU A 503 26.53 6.92 -43.78
N ARG A 504 27.52 6.20 -44.31
CA ARG A 504 27.49 5.64 -45.68
C ARG A 504 26.51 4.49 -45.82
N GLY A 505 26.46 3.64 -44.80
CA GLY A 505 25.50 2.57 -44.67
C GLY A 505 24.08 3.07 -44.56
N GLY A 506 23.92 4.21 -43.87
CA GLY A 506 22.72 5.03 -43.85
C GLY A 506 21.62 4.50 -42.94
N TRP A 507 21.58 3.21 -42.60
CA TRP A 507 20.56 2.66 -41.72
C TRP A 507 20.98 1.39 -40.97
N ILE A 508 20.26 1.12 -39.88
CA ILE A 508 20.24 -0.15 -39.15
C ILE A 508 18.80 -0.60 -38.92
N GLU A 509 18.59 -1.88 -38.65
CA GLU A 509 17.31 -2.44 -38.25
C GLU A 509 17.42 -3.01 -36.84
N VAL A 510 16.64 -2.47 -35.91
CA VAL A 510 16.39 -3.07 -34.60
C VAL A 510 15.34 -4.14 -34.79
N ILE A 511 15.69 -5.38 -34.45
CA ILE A 511 14.89 -6.58 -34.68
C ILE A 511 14.59 -7.19 -33.31
N TYR A 512 13.31 -7.28 -32.97
CA TYR A 512 12.83 -8.00 -31.82
C TYR A 512 12.10 -9.27 -32.29
N THR A 513 12.48 -10.42 -31.75
CA THR A 513 11.77 -11.68 -31.99
C THR A 513 10.92 -12.00 -30.78
N ASP A 514 9.62 -11.81 -30.93
CA ASP A 514 8.62 -12.14 -29.93
C ASP A 514 8.36 -13.66 -29.99
N PRO A 515 8.70 -14.41 -28.94
CA PRO A 515 8.50 -15.86 -28.92
C PRO A 515 7.04 -16.28 -28.71
N PHE A 516 6.14 -15.38 -28.28
CA PHE A 516 4.79 -15.69 -27.85
C PHE A 516 3.74 -14.68 -28.36
N THR A 517 3.26 -14.81 -29.59
CA THR A 517 2.04 -14.08 -30.02
C THR A 517 0.81 -14.98 -30.06
N PRO A 518 -0.42 -14.41 -30.11
CA PRO A 518 -1.63 -15.19 -30.40
C PRO A 518 -1.57 -16.03 -31.69
N THR A 519 -0.70 -15.68 -32.64
CA THR A 519 -0.49 -16.37 -33.92
C THR A 519 0.80 -17.21 -33.98
N GLY A 520 1.56 -17.30 -32.88
CA GLY A 520 2.88 -17.94 -32.83
C GLY A 520 4.03 -16.93 -32.87
N PRO A 521 5.31 -17.38 -32.85
CA PRO A 521 6.44 -16.46 -32.80
C PRO A 521 6.43 -15.45 -33.97
N ALA A 522 6.75 -14.19 -33.69
CA ALA A 522 6.74 -13.10 -34.67
C ALA A 522 8.02 -12.27 -34.60
N ILE A 523 8.32 -11.56 -35.69
CA ILE A 523 9.46 -10.65 -35.77
C ILE A 523 8.94 -9.23 -35.96
N VAL A 524 9.38 -8.32 -35.10
CA VAL A 524 9.13 -6.89 -35.18
C VAL A 524 10.43 -6.19 -35.58
N VAL A 525 10.34 -5.27 -36.54
CA VAL A 525 11.50 -4.54 -37.06
C VAL A 525 11.24 -3.04 -36.99
N SER A 526 12.24 -2.30 -36.54
CA SER A 526 12.28 -0.82 -36.61
C SER A 526 13.56 -0.40 -37.32
N ARG A 527 13.42 0.29 -38.46
CA ARG A 527 14.54 0.81 -39.23
C ARG A 527 14.90 2.22 -38.76
N VAL A 528 16.18 2.44 -38.49
CA VAL A 528 16.73 3.72 -38.02
C VAL A 528 17.74 4.21 -39.03
N PHE A 529 17.67 5.48 -39.40
CA PHE A 529 18.58 6.11 -40.35
C PHE A 529 19.64 6.95 -39.64
N PHE A 530 20.89 6.78 -40.06
CA PHE A 530 22.01 7.63 -39.64
C PHE A 530 22.17 8.79 -40.61
N VAL A 531 22.12 10.00 -40.08
CA VAL A 531 22.29 11.25 -40.83
C VAL A 531 23.22 12.17 -40.05
N SER A 532 23.84 13.11 -40.76
CA SER A 532 24.61 14.19 -40.15
C SER A 532 24.08 15.54 -40.63
N PHE A 533 24.36 16.59 -39.86
CA PHE A 533 23.84 17.94 -40.01
C PHE A 533 25.00 18.93 -39.97
N ASP A 534 24.86 20.06 -40.67
CA ASP A 534 25.80 21.16 -40.49
C ASP A 534 25.44 21.91 -39.19
N GLY A 535 26.41 22.07 -38.30
CA GLY A 535 26.29 22.94 -37.15
C GLY A 535 26.07 24.41 -37.53
N VAL A 536 25.46 25.17 -36.63
CA VAL A 536 25.19 26.60 -36.80
C VAL A 536 25.74 27.36 -35.60
N VAL A 537 26.56 28.38 -35.84
CA VAL A 537 27.06 29.29 -34.79
C VAL A 537 26.46 30.69 -34.95
N THR A 538 25.98 31.25 -33.85
CA THR A 538 25.34 32.57 -33.79
C THR A 538 25.85 33.37 -32.60
N LEU A 539 25.82 34.69 -32.73
CA LEU A 539 26.17 35.65 -31.70
C LEU A 539 24.92 36.46 -31.33
N ASP A 540 24.82 36.92 -30.09
CA ASP A 540 23.66 37.69 -29.61
C ASP A 540 23.57 39.10 -30.23
N LYS A 541 24.68 39.66 -30.69
CA LYS A 541 24.73 41.00 -31.29
C LYS A 541 25.63 41.04 -32.52
N PRO A 542 25.35 41.94 -33.48
CA PRO A 542 26.24 42.17 -34.62
C PRO A 542 27.49 43.00 -34.26
N PHE A 543 27.51 43.64 -33.09
CA PHE A 543 28.66 44.41 -32.59
C PHE A 543 28.73 44.40 -31.05
N TYR A 544 29.92 44.69 -30.52
CA TYR A 544 30.21 44.75 -29.09
C TYR A 544 31.12 45.92 -28.75
N MET A 545 30.98 46.51 -27.56
CA MET A 545 31.94 47.46 -26.99
C MET A 545 32.91 46.74 -26.06
N PRO A 546 34.14 47.24 -25.85
CA PRO A 546 34.99 46.76 -24.77
C PRO A 546 34.25 46.81 -23.42
N GLY A 547 34.24 45.69 -22.69
CA GLY A 547 33.45 45.45 -21.49
C GLY A 547 32.18 44.61 -21.73
N ASP A 548 31.68 44.53 -22.96
CA ASP A 548 30.51 43.69 -23.28
C ASP A 548 30.86 42.20 -23.19
N VAL A 549 29.85 41.40 -22.81
CA VAL A 549 29.92 39.94 -22.86
C VAL A 549 29.22 39.46 -24.13
N ILE A 550 29.95 38.70 -24.94
CA ILE A 550 29.45 37.98 -26.11
C ILE A 550 28.76 36.71 -25.60
N THR A 551 27.52 36.51 -25.99
CA THR A 551 26.83 35.23 -25.85
C THR A 551 26.96 34.46 -27.16
N ILE A 552 27.60 33.30 -27.10
CA ILE A 552 27.81 32.43 -28.25
C ILE A 552 26.82 31.28 -28.14
N ASN A 553 26.04 31.07 -29.20
CA ASN A 553 25.12 29.94 -29.29
C ASN A 553 25.49 29.07 -30.50
N VAL A 554 25.68 27.77 -30.25
CA VAL A 554 25.92 26.76 -31.29
C VAL A 554 24.78 25.75 -31.25
N THR A 555 24.19 25.48 -32.41
CA THR A 555 23.22 24.39 -32.59
C THR A 555 23.82 23.35 -33.53
N ASP A 556 24.10 22.17 -33.00
CA ASP A 556 24.59 20.99 -33.71
C ASP A 556 23.89 19.72 -33.18
N PRO A 557 22.94 19.13 -33.94
CA PRO A 557 22.29 17.87 -33.59
C PRO A 557 23.24 16.67 -33.46
N ASP A 558 24.40 16.68 -34.11
CA ASP A 558 25.35 15.55 -34.06
C ASP A 558 26.17 15.52 -32.77
N ALA A 559 26.37 16.68 -32.14
CA ALA A 559 26.98 16.80 -30.83
C ALA A 559 26.00 16.60 -29.66
N ALA A 560 24.72 16.33 -29.91
CA ALA A 560 23.71 16.18 -28.85
C ALA A 560 24.09 15.09 -27.82
N GLY A 561 24.03 15.43 -26.54
CA GLY A 561 24.40 14.58 -25.41
C GLY A 561 25.90 14.59 -25.06
N SER A 562 26.73 15.39 -25.74
CA SER A 562 28.15 15.56 -25.39
C SER A 562 28.38 16.38 -24.11
N GLY A 563 27.37 17.12 -23.65
CA GLY A 563 27.40 17.96 -22.45
C GLY A 563 28.14 19.29 -22.63
N ASN A 564 29.21 19.34 -23.42
CA ASN A 564 29.90 20.58 -23.77
C ASN A 564 30.72 20.47 -25.05
N ILE A 565 30.93 21.61 -25.71
CA ILE A 565 31.81 21.77 -26.87
C ILE A 565 32.75 22.96 -26.64
N ALA A 566 33.73 23.13 -27.52
CA ALA A 566 34.61 24.29 -27.53
C ALA A 566 34.53 25.03 -28.87
N VAL A 567 34.62 26.36 -28.81
CA VAL A 567 34.79 27.24 -29.97
C VAL A 567 36.07 28.06 -29.82
N ARG A 568 36.65 28.47 -30.95
CA ARG A 568 37.78 29.39 -30.97
C ARG A 568 37.28 30.80 -31.26
N VAL A 569 37.60 31.75 -30.40
CA VAL A 569 37.25 33.18 -30.58
C VAL A 569 38.53 33.97 -30.83
N THR A 570 38.63 34.64 -31.96
CA THR A 570 39.77 35.49 -32.34
C THR A 570 39.30 36.92 -32.61
N SER A 571 40.24 37.86 -32.60
CA SER A 571 40.03 39.22 -33.11
C SER A 571 41.13 39.61 -34.09
N THR A 572 40.96 40.70 -34.82
CA THR A 572 42.03 41.23 -35.69
C THR A 572 43.27 41.69 -34.89
N SER A 573 43.11 42.12 -33.64
CA SER A 573 44.23 42.43 -32.74
C SER A 573 44.74 41.24 -31.93
N ASP A 574 43.95 40.17 -31.81
CA ASP A 574 44.31 38.91 -31.16
C ASP A 574 44.02 37.71 -32.09
N PRO A 575 44.90 37.47 -33.08
CA PRO A 575 44.72 36.42 -34.08
C PRO A 575 44.92 35.02 -33.51
N ILE A 576 45.57 34.90 -32.35
CA ILE A 576 45.62 33.65 -31.59
C ILE A 576 44.26 33.47 -30.93
N GLY A 577 43.78 34.44 -30.16
CA GLY A 577 42.48 34.39 -29.50
C GLY A 577 42.40 33.33 -28.39
N VAL A 578 41.18 32.97 -28.01
CA VAL A 578 40.88 32.14 -26.84
C VAL A 578 39.93 30.99 -27.16
N SER A 579 40.08 29.87 -26.45
CA SER A 579 39.13 28.75 -26.49
C SER A 579 38.01 29.01 -25.48
N VAL A 580 36.76 28.94 -25.92
CA VAL A 580 35.59 29.16 -25.07
C VAL A 580 34.79 27.86 -25.02
N ARG A 581 34.53 27.37 -23.80
CA ARG A 581 33.68 26.20 -23.57
C ARG A 581 32.21 26.62 -23.56
N LEU A 582 31.40 25.93 -24.36
CA LEU A 582 29.94 26.10 -24.40
C LEU A 582 29.31 24.87 -23.77
N ASN A 583 28.36 25.06 -22.87
CA ASN A 583 27.66 23.96 -22.22
C ASN A 583 26.33 23.67 -22.91
N GLU A 584 25.99 22.40 -23.01
CA GLU A 584 24.75 21.94 -23.61
C GLU A 584 23.54 22.33 -22.76
N LEU A 585 22.48 22.80 -23.40
CA LEU A 585 21.21 23.09 -22.75
C LEU A 585 20.43 21.80 -22.53
N PHE A 586 20.18 21.47 -21.26
CA PHE A 586 19.49 20.23 -20.86
C PHE A 586 18.14 19.99 -21.57
N LEU A 587 17.37 21.05 -21.82
CA LEU A 587 16.03 20.97 -22.45
C LEU A 587 16.08 20.95 -23.98
N VAL A 588 17.23 21.25 -24.59
CA VAL A 588 17.39 21.30 -26.04
C VAL A 588 18.73 20.64 -26.41
N PRO A 589 18.83 19.30 -26.34
CA PRO A 589 20.04 18.59 -26.72
C PRO A 589 20.52 19.00 -28.12
N GLY A 590 21.84 19.15 -28.25
CA GLY A 590 22.48 19.69 -29.45
C GLY A 590 22.55 21.22 -29.50
N THR A 591 22.06 21.95 -28.50
CA THR A 591 22.24 23.41 -28.41
C THR A 591 23.16 23.77 -27.24
N PHE A 592 24.17 24.60 -27.52
CA PHE A 592 25.25 24.93 -26.59
C PHE A 592 25.42 26.43 -26.43
N ILE A 593 25.56 26.89 -25.18
CA ILE A 593 25.75 28.30 -24.86
C ILE A 593 27.05 28.55 -24.09
N GLY A 594 27.74 29.63 -24.42
CA GLY A 594 28.97 30.05 -23.77
C GLY A 594 29.17 31.56 -23.85
N TYR A 595 30.12 32.06 -23.08
CA TYR A 595 30.31 33.49 -22.89
C TYR A 595 31.79 33.87 -22.97
N VAL A 596 32.07 35.04 -23.53
CA VAL A 596 33.41 35.64 -23.53
C VAL A 596 33.30 37.15 -23.45
N THR A 597 34.14 37.79 -22.64
CA THR A 597 34.12 39.25 -22.45
C THR A 597 35.08 39.92 -23.43
N VAL A 598 34.65 40.97 -24.10
CA VAL A 598 35.53 41.80 -24.94
C VAL A 598 36.37 42.71 -24.03
N SER A 599 37.70 42.63 -24.11
CA SER A 599 38.60 43.49 -23.33
C SER A 599 39.50 44.30 -24.26
N ASN A 600 39.70 45.59 -23.96
CA ASN A 600 40.72 46.42 -24.62
C ASN A 600 41.97 46.61 -23.74
N ASN A 601 42.07 45.89 -22.62
CA ASN A 601 43.25 45.89 -21.75
C ASN A 601 44.28 44.88 -22.27
N PRO A 602 45.49 45.32 -22.67
CA PRO A 602 46.53 44.41 -23.18
C PRO A 602 46.93 43.29 -22.20
N ALA A 603 46.71 43.48 -20.89
CA ALA A 603 47.00 42.45 -19.89
C ALA A 603 46.04 41.23 -19.94
N ASP A 604 44.89 41.35 -20.59
CA ASP A 604 43.94 40.25 -20.78
C ASP A 604 44.18 39.46 -22.07
N PHE A 605 45.24 39.78 -22.82
CA PHE A 605 45.61 39.06 -24.05
C PHE A 605 45.84 37.57 -23.77
N GLY A 606 45.12 36.69 -24.48
CA GLY A 606 45.20 35.23 -24.32
C GLY A 606 44.67 34.68 -22.99
N LYS A 607 44.05 35.50 -22.14
CA LYS A 607 43.50 35.09 -20.83
C LYS A 607 42.13 34.44 -20.99
N GLU A 608 41.90 33.35 -20.29
CA GLU A 608 40.61 32.64 -20.32
C GLU A 608 39.45 33.57 -19.92
N GLY A 609 38.35 33.49 -20.68
CA GLY A 609 37.14 34.30 -20.47
C GLY A 609 37.18 35.71 -21.10
N PHE A 610 38.30 36.13 -21.67
CA PHE A 610 38.46 37.43 -22.31
C PHE A 610 38.96 37.29 -23.74
N ILE A 611 38.43 38.08 -24.67
CA ILE A 611 39.02 38.29 -25.99
C ILE A 611 39.57 39.71 -26.07
N TYR A 612 40.87 39.85 -26.32
CA TYR A 612 41.47 41.16 -26.52
C TYR A 612 41.04 41.72 -27.87
N ALA A 613 40.40 42.88 -27.88
CA ALA A 613 40.00 43.56 -29.10
C ALA A 613 39.93 45.09 -28.90
N LYS A 614 40.41 45.81 -29.90
CA LYS A 614 40.37 47.28 -29.98
C LYS A 614 39.13 47.73 -30.73
N PHE A 615 38.77 48.99 -30.52
CA PHE A 615 37.71 49.63 -31.31
C PHE A 615 38.06 49.54 -32.80
N GLY A 616 37.12 49.03 -33.60
CA GLY A 616 37.29 48.74 -35.03
C GLY A 616 37.73 47.33 -35.38
N ASP A 617 38.02 46.46 -34.40
CA ASP A 617 38.36 45.07 -34.66
C ASP A 617 37.16 44.23 -35.14
N VAL A 618 37.45 43.12 -35.82
CA VAL A 618 36.45 42.09 -36.13
C VAL A 618 36.72 40.88 -35.24
N ILE A 619 35.73 40.50 -34.44
CA ILE A 619 35.72 39.26 -33.66
C ILE A 619 35.20 38.15 -34.56
N THR A 620 35.92 37.04 -34.63
CA THR A 620 35.53 35.83 -35.35
C THR A 620 35.40 34.68 -34.36
N VAL A 621 34.22 34.04 -34.33
CA VAL A 621 33.98 32.80 -33.59
C VAL A 621 33.96 31.66 -34.59
N THR A 622 34.84 30.68 -34.40
CA THR A 622 34.92 29.48 -35.21
C THR A 622 34.54 28.26 -34.38
N TYR A 623 33.52 27.55 -34.85
CA TYR A 623 33.12 26.24 -34.34
C TYR A 623 33.52 25.17 -35.36
N THR A 624 34.26 24.16 -34.93
CA THR A 624 34.63 23.02 -35.78
C THR A 624 33.61 21.90 -35.59
N ASP A 625 32.71 21.77 -36.56
CA ASP A 625 31.78 20.67 -36.67
C ASP A 625 32.54 19.38 -37.03
N GLN A 626 32.50 18.40 -36.13
CA GLN A 626 33.20 17.13 -36.32
C GLN A 626 32.55 16.25 -37.39
N PHE A 627 31.24 16.39 -37.58
CA PHE A 627 30.43 15.53 -38.44
C PHE A 627 29.47 16.36 -39.30
N PRO A 628 29.95 17.23 -40.21
CA PRO A 628 29.09 18.03 -41.08
C PRO A 628 28.15 17.19 -41.95
N ALA A 629 27.16 17.82 -42.58
CA ALA A 629 26.16 17.16 -43.40
C ALA A 629 26.75 16.34 -44.59
N ASP A 630 27.96 16.69 -45.03
CA ASP A 630 28.68 16.01 -46.11
C ASP A 630 29.75 15.01 -45.62
N TYR A 631 29.87 14.78 -44.31
CA TYR A 631 30.91 13.95 -43.69
C TYR A 631 30.96 12.52 -44.25
N ALA A 632 29.81 11.92 -44.59
CA ALA A 632 29.76 10.60 -45.23
C ALA A 632 30.62 10.53 -46.51
N VAL A 633 30.65 11.63 -47.28
CA VAL A 633 31.39 11.75 -48.53
C VAL A 633 32.83 12.20 -48.24
N THR A 634 33.01 13.30 -47.49
CA THR A 634 34.31 13.97 -47.31
C THR A 634 35.20 13.28 -46.27
N GLY A 635 34.61 12.76 -45.19
CA GLY A 635 35.31 12.26 -44.01
C GLY A 635 36.12 13.33 -43.27
N ARG A 636 35.73 14.60 -43.39
CA ARG A 636 36.46 15.75 -42.81
C ARG A 636 35.51 16.63 -42.03
N SER A 637 36.00 17.16 -40.91
CA SER A 637 35.32 18.21 -40.14
C SER A 637 35.21 19.50 -40.95
N LYS A 638 34.30 20.39 -40.56
CA LYS A 638 34.02 21.67 -41.23
C LYS A 638 33.97 22.80 -40.22
N ASP A 639 34.67 23.89 -40.52
CA ASP A 639 34.64 25.09 -39.70
C ASP A 639 33.43 25.96 -40.08
N ILE A 640 32.62 26.30 -39.08
CA ILE A 640 31.47 27.19 -39.16
C ILE A 640 31.85 28.48 -38.43
N VAL A 641 31.60 29.64 -39.05
CA VAL A 641 32.09 30.93 -38.55
C VAL A 641 30.96 31.94 -38.34
N ALA A 642 31.04 32.69 -37.25
CA ALA A 642 30.24 33.89 -36.98
C ALA A 642 31.17 35.09 -36.72
N ARG A 643 30.71 36.29 -37.07
CA ARG A 643 31.51 37.52 -36.96
C ARG A 643 30.71 38.66 -36.36
N ALA A 644 31.40 39.51 -35.59
CA ALA A 644 30.88 40.76 -35.07
C ALA A 644 31.98 41.84 -35.07
N THR A 645 31.60 43.11 -35.14
CA THR A 645 32.56 44.23 -35.05
C THR A 645 32.69 44.76 -33.62
N VAL A 646 33.84 45.31 -33.28
CA VAL A 646 34.03 46.04 -32.02
C VAL A 646 33.75 47.51 -32.24
N GLY A 647 32.64 48.00 -31.70
CA GLY A 647 32.07 49.32 -31.95
C GLY A 647 30.85 49.30 -32.87
N GLN A 648 29.94 50.26 -32.68
CA GLN A 648 28.72 50.41 -33.46
C GLN A 648 28.96 51.30 -34.69
N VAL A 649 28.48 50.87 -35.87
CA VAL A 649 28.46 51.72 -37.07
C VAL A 649 27.29 52.71 -36.98
N LEU A 650 27.60 53.99 -36.80
CA LEU A 650 26.68 55.13 -36.78
C LEU A 650 26.51 55.71 -38.19
N GLU A 651 25.30 56.20 -38.49
CA GLU A 651 25.01 56.90 -39.76
C GLU A 651 25.67 58.28 -39.84
N LYS A 652 25.77 58.97 -38.70
CA LYS A 652 26.54 60.22 -38.51
C LYS A 652 27.79 59.93 -37.66
N PRO A 653 28.84 59.35 -38.24
CA PRO A 653 30.05 58.98 -37.53
C PRO A 653 30.77 60.16 -36.86
N ILE A 654 30.68 61.34 -37.46
CA ILE A 654 31.58 62.45 -37.13
C ILE A 654 30.91 63.36 -36.11
N SER A 655 31.61 63.64 -35.02
CA SER A 655 31.20 64.64 -34.03
C SER A 655 32.18 65.81 -33.99
N PHE A 656 31.63 67.01 -33.82
CA PHE A 656 32.38 68.24 -33.58
C PHE A 656 32.33 68.64 -32.09
N PRO A 657 33.38 69.30 -31.54
CA PRO A 657 33.32 69.91 -30.23
C PRO A 657 32.35 71.10 -30.21
N PRO A 658 31.86 71.51 -29.01
CA PRO A 658 30.91 72.61 -28.86
C PRO A 658 31.51 74.00 -29.12
N THR A 659 32.81 74.10 -29.35
CA THR A 659 33.51 75.37 -29.59
C THR A 659 34.44 75.25 -30.79
N VAL A 660 34.55 76.35 -31.53
CA VAL A 660 35.56 76.53 -32.59
C VAL A 660 36.57 77.54 -32.09
N THR A 661 37.86 77.21 -32.20
CA THR A 661 38.94 78.12 -31.82
C THR A 661 39.18 79.09 -32.97
N MET A 662 39.10 80.40 -32.68
CA MET A 662 39.44 81.45 -33.63
C MET A 662 40.78 82.08 -33.26
N THR A 663 41.69 82.17 -34.22
CA THR A 663 42.98 82.86 -34.07
C THR A 663 43.27 83.75 -35.28
N TYR A 664 44.06 84.81 -35.12
CA TYR A 664 44.64 85.51 -36.27
C TYR A 664 45.81 84.69 -36.83
N ALA A 665 46.26 85.03 -38.04
CA ALA A 665 47.40 84.37 -38.69
C ALA A 665 48.72 84.44 -37.90
N ASP A 666 48.84 85.39 -36.95
CA ASP A 666 49.97 85.53 -36.03
C ASP A 666 49.86 84.64 -34.77
N GLY A 667 48.81 83.81 -34.67
CA GLY A 667 48.55 82.90 -33.56
C GLY A 667 47.79 83.54 -32.39
N THR A 668 47.46 84.83 -32.44
CA THR A 668 46.73 85.49 -31.35
C THR A 668 45.26 85.03 -31.29
N PRO A 669 44.72 84.66 -30.11
CA PRO A 669 43.31 84.26 -29.97
C PRO A 669 42.34 85.40 -30.28
N VAL A 670 41.21 85.05 -30.89
CA VAL A 670 40.18 86.00 -31.33
C VAL A 670 38.83 85.65 -30.70
N THR A 671 38.20 86.63 -30.07
CA THR A 671 36.80 86.54 -29.58
C THR A 671 35.87 87.44 -30.38
N GLN A 672 36.39 88.56 -30.91
CA GLN A 672 35.69 89.46 -31.84
C GLN A 672 36.63 89.80 -33.00
N PRO A 673 36.43 89.19 -34.18
CA PRO A 673 37.24 89.51 -35.36
C PRO A 673 37.13 90.97 -35.77
N VAL A 674 38.23 91.54 -36.26
CA VAL A 674 38.25 92.86 -36.91
C VAL A 674 38.03 92.68 -38.41
N ALA A 675 37.11 93.46 -38.98
CA ALA A 675 36.87 93.47 -40.42
C ALA A 675 38.17 93.71 -41.22
N GLY A 676 38.40 92.93 -42.27
CA GLY A 676 39.59 92.96 -43.11
C GLY A 676 40.79 92.14 -42.63
N ARG A 677 40.81 91.64 -41.38
CA ARG A 677 41.86 90.69 -40.91
C ARG A 677 41.44 89.23 -41.16
N LEU A 678 42.41 88.41 -41.55
CA LEU A 678 42.24 86.97 -41.74
C LEU A 678 42.16 86.25 -40.39
N VAL A 679 41.09 85.47 -40.20
CA VAL A 679 40.87 84.62 -39.02
C VAL A 679 40.98 83.15 -39.42
N LEU A 680 41.67 82.37 -38.61
CA LEU A 680 41.76 80.91 -38.70
C LEU A 680 40.73 80.29 -37.76
N PHE A 681 39.93 79.36 -38.27
CA PHE A 681 38.92 78.61 -37.55
C PHE A 681 39.38 77.16 -37.42
N SER A 682 39.77 76.75 -36.22
CA SER A 682 40.24 75.39 -35.94
C SER A 682 39.25 74.64 -35.07
N LEU A 683 38.91 73.41 -35.46
CA LEU A 683 38.09 72.50 -34.68
C LEU A 683 38.61 71.06 -34.79
N ASN A 684 38.29 70.24 -33.80
CA ASN A 684 38.53 68.81 -33.87
C ASN A 684 37.32 68.10 -34.51
N ALA A 685 37.57 67.03 -35.24
CA ALA A 685 36.54 66.14 -35.76
C ALA A 685 36.88 64.70 -35.35
N THR A 686 35.96 64.04 -34.65
CA THR A 686 36.14 62.68 -34.16
C THR A 686 35.27 61.71 -34.94
N ASN A 687 35.85 60.64 -35.48
CA ASN A 687 35.09 59.54 -36.10
C ASN A 687 34.74 58.50 -35.05
N ASN A 688 33.47 58.42 -34.69
CA ASN A 688 32.94 57.49 -33.71
C ASN A 688 32.57 56.12 -34.30
N ASN A 689 32.78 55.90 -35.61
CA ASN A 689 32.56 54.59 -36.22
C ASN A 689 33.75 53.63 -36.03
N PRO A 690 33.50 52.31 -35.97
CA PRO A 690 34.52 51.27 -35.92
C PRO A 690 35.25 51.08 -37.27
N VAL A 691 34.85 51.82 -38.31
CA VAL A 691 35.50 51.80 -39.62
C VAL A 691 36.01 53.21 -39.96
N ALA A 692 37.06 53.28 -40.77
CA ALA A 692 37.57 54.56 -41.26
C ALA A 692 36.49 55.25 -42.11
N THR A 693 36.27 56.53 -41.87
CA THR A 693 35.26 57.33 -42.56
C THR A 693 35.94 58.43 -43.35
N THR A 694 35.73 58.44 -44.67
CA THR A 694 36.09 59.57 -45.53
C THR A 694 34.94 60.57 -45.55
N ALA A 695 35.23 61.84 -45.25
CA ALA A 695 34.25 62.92 -45.25
C ALA A 695 34.77 64.16 -45.97
N THR A 696 33.85 64.89 -46.60
CA THR A 696 34.08 66.25 -47.09
C THR A 696 33.53 67.24 -46.07
N PHE A 697 34.44 67.99 -45.44
CA PHE A 697 34.09 69.10 -44.56
C PHE A 697 33.81 70.34 -45.39
N LEU A 698 32.65 70.96 -45.18
CA LEU A 698 32.25 72.22 -45.81
C LEU A 698 32.23 73.32 -44.75
N PHE A 699 32.97 74.39 -45.01
CA PHE A 699 32.99 75.62 -44.21
C PHE A 699 32.28 76.72 -44.99
N LEU A 700 31.17 77.21 -44.44
CA LEU A 700 30.30 78.20 -45.06
C LEU A 700 30.19 79.43 -44.15
N VAL A 701 30.43 80.62 -44.71
CA VAL A 701 30.19 81.88 -44.02
C VAL A 701 28.95 82.55 -44.59
N LEU A 702 27.99 82.86 -43.75
CA LEU A 702 26.72 83.49 -44.10
C LEU A 702 26.67 84.91 -43.53
N ASP A 703 26.11 85.85 -44.30
CA ASP A 703 25.80 87.18 -43.80
C ASP A 703 24.59 87.18 -42.85
N ALA A 704 24.24 88.34 -42.28
CA ALA A 704 23.11 88.51 -41.37
C ALA A 704 21.73 88.17 -42.00
N ARG A 705 21.63 88.02 -43.32
CA ARG A 705 20.43 87.61 -44.06
C ARG A 705 20.45 86.14 -44.45
N GLY A 706 21.49 85.40 -44.06
CA GLY A 706 21.69 83.99 -44.40
C GLY A 706 22.23 83.76 -45.81
N VAL A 707 22.78 84.78 -46.48
CA VAL A 707 23.37 84.66 -47.82
C VAL A 707 24.83 84.19 -47.73
N PRO A 708 25.23 83.12 -48.45
CA PRO A 708 26.62 82.69 -48.52
C PRO A 708 27.58 83.77 -49.02
N MET A 709 28.60 84.06 -48.22
CA MET A 709 29.70 84.98 -48.54
C MET A 709 31.00 84.26 -48.88
N GLY A 710 31.16 83.02 -48.44
CA GLY A 710 32.33 82.20 -48.76
C GLY A 710 32.09 80.73 -48.44
N ILE A 711 32.66 79.86 -49.26
CA ILE A 711 32.64 78.41 -49.08
C ILE A 711 34.05 77.84 -49.25
N GLN A 712 34.45 76.93 -48.36
CA GLN A 712 35.65 76.10 -48.49
C GLN A 712 35.27 74.64 -48.27
N ALA A 713 35.97 73.73 -48.95
CA ALA A 713 35.75 72.29 -48.82
C ALA A 713 37.09 71.58 -48.60
N LEU A 714 37.10 70.57 -47.73
CA LEU A 714 38.27 69.76 -47.42
C LEU A 714 37.89 68.30 -47.27
N VAL A 715 38.56 67.39 -47.99
CA VAL A 715 38.30 65.94 -47.93
C VAL A 715 39.33 65.27 -47.04
N ILE A 716 38.89 64.56 -46.00
CA ILE A 716 39.78 63.85 -45.08
C ILE A 716 39.21 62.46 -44.76
N THR A 717 40.09 61.46 -44.67
CA THR A 717 39.74 60.14 -44.09
C THR A 717 40.18 60.09 -42.64
N ILE A 718 39.22 59.90 -41.74
CA ILE A 718 39.45 59.78 -40.30
C ILE A 718 39.45 58.29 -39.96
N PRO A 719 40.55 57.72 -39.43
CA PRO A 719 40.56 56.34 -38.96
C PRO A 719 39.51 56.07 -37.87
N ALA A 720 39.15 54.80 -37.67
CA ALA A 720 38.15 54.41 -36.67
C ALA A 720 38.52 54.92 -35.26
N GLY A 721 37.57 55.54 -34.56
CA GLY A 721 37.75 56.06 -33.20
C GLY A 721 38.73 57.23 -33.06
N GLN A 722 39.31 57.75 -34.14
CA GLN A 722 40.34 58.79 -34.07
C GLN A 722 39.76 60.20 -34.17
N THR A 723 40.51 61.16 -33.61
CA THR A 723 40.23 62.60 -33.71
C THR A 723 41.29 63.28 -34.56
N ILE A 724 40.87 64.11 -35.50
CA ILE A 724 41.74 64.96 -36.31
C ILE A 724 41.42 66.43 -36.07
N SER A 725 42.37 67.33 -36.33
CA SER A 725 42.14 68.78 -36.31
C SER A 725 41.95 69.30 -37.74
N VAL A 726 40.93 70.13 -37.93
CA VAL A 726 40.55 70.74 -39.20
C VAL A 726 40.62 72.26 -39.06
N THR A 727 41.28 72.95 -39.98
CA THR A 727 41.44 74.41 -39.96
C THR A 727 40.96 75.03 -41.27
N PHE A 728 40.13 76.07 -41.15
CA PHE A 728 39.67 76.92 -42.26
C PHE A 728 40.11 78.37 -42.02
N SER A 729 40.01 79.23 -43.03
CA SER A 729 40.38 80.64 -42.87
C SER A 729 39.41 81.58 -43.57
N PHE A 730 39.08 82.72 -42.99
CA PHE A 730 38.21 83.70 -43.63
C PHE A 730 38.49 85.13 -43.14
N ALA A 731 38.37 86.11 -44.04
CA ALA A 731 38.50 87.53 -43.72
C ALA A 731 37.14 88.23 -43.93
N PHE A 732 36.55 88.74 -42.85
CA PHE A 732 35.23 89.38 -42.90
C PHE A 732 35.33 90.77 -43.53
N PRO A 733 34.55 91.09 -44.58
CA PRO A 733 34.73 92.34 -45.33
C PRO A 733 34.25 93.60 -44.59
N ALA A 734 33.29 93.46 -43.67
CA ALA A 734 32.71 94.58 -42.93
C ALA A 734 32.30 94.18 -41.50
N PRO A 735 32.14 95.15 -40.58
CA PRO A 735 31.58 94.90 -39.25
C PRO A 735 30.13 94.41 -39.33
N GLY A 736 29.73 93.50 -38.46
CA GLY A 736 28.40 92.89 -38.48
C GLY A 736 28.35 91.53 -37.82
N SER A 737 27.17 90.92 -37.83
CA SER A 737 26.96 89.55 -37.35
C SER A 737 26.96 88.59 -38.54
N TYR A 738 27.72 87.52 -38.42
CA TYR A 738 27.86 86.46 -39.43
C TYR A 738 27.60 85.10 -38.79
N THR A 739 27.15 84.15 -39.58
CA THR A 739 27.04 82.74 -39.16
C THR A 739 28.09 81.92 -39.89
N VAL A 740 28.97 81.29 -39.14
CA VAL A 740 29.90 80.27 -39.66
C VAL A 740 29.24 78.92 -39.46
N ARG A 741 29.01 78.19 -40.56
CA ARG A 741 28.45 76.82 -40.55
C ARG A 741 29.49 75.85 -41.05
N ILE A 742 29.78 74.82 -40.26
CA ILE A 742 30.64 73.70 -40.62
C ILE A 742 29.80 72.43 -40.68
N THR A 743 29.91 71.70 -41.79
CA THR A 743 29.22 70.41 -41.98
C THR A 743 30.20 69.36 -42.48
N ALA A 744 29.96 68.08 -42.16
CA ALA A 744 30.65 66.96 -42.78
C ALA A 744 29.64 66.16 -43.61
N VAL A 745 29.95 65.91 -44.88
CA VAL A 745 29.12 65.11 -45.80
C VAL A 745 29.95 64.01 -46.45
N LYS A 746 29.30 63.00 -47.04
CA LYS A 746 30.00 61.90 -47.73
C LYS A 746 30.91 62.40 -48.86
N SER A 747 30.38 63.25 -49.75
CA SER A 747 31.16 63.88 -50.82
C SER A 747 30.47 65.15 -51.35
N LEU A 748 31.07 65.87 -52.32
CA LEU A 748 30.39 66.97 -53.03
C LEU A 748 29.25 66.49 -53.95
N THR A 749 29.24 65.20 -54.32
CA THR A 749 28.20 64.58 -55.16
C THR A 749 27.14 63.85 -54.33
N ASP A 750 27.46 63.49 -53.09
CA ASP A 750 26.56 62.89 -52.11
C ASP A 750 26.61 63.72 -50.82
N LEU A 751 25.67 64.65 -50.70
CA LEU A 751 25.57 65.58 -49.58
C LEU A 751 24.95 64.94 -48.31
N THR A 752 24.86 63.60 -48.22
CA THR A 752 24.40 62.92 -47.01
C THR A 752 25.25 63.36 -45.80
N PRO A 753 24.64 63.94 -44.75
CA PRO A 753 25.38 64.40 -43.57
C PRO A 753 26.02 63.24 -42.82
N LEU A 754 27.31 63.38 -42.50
CA LEU A 754 28.09 62.48 -41.65
C LEU A 754 28.28 63.03 -40.23
N ALA A 755 27.87 64.28 -39.98
CA ALA A 755 27.86 64.96 -38.70
C ALA A 755 26.62 65.85 -38.59
N ASP A 756 26.26 66.25 -37.38
CA ASP A 756 25.39 67.41 -37.17
C ASP A 756 26.14 68.69 -37.55
N ALA A 757 25.40 69.68 -38.09
CA ALA A 757 25.98 70.95 -38.48
C ALA A 757 26.43 71.74 -37.25
N MET A 758 27.65 72.26 -37.28
CA MET A 758 28.17 73.17 -36.26
C MET A 758 27.96 74.60 -36.74
N GLU A 759 27.25 75.42 -35.95
CA GLU A 759 27.01 76.83 -36.26
C GLU A 759 27.56 77.73 -35.16
N LEU A 760 28.27 78.78 -35.57
CA LEU A 760 28.82 79.80 -34.69
C LEU A 760 28.40 81.18 -35.19
N THR A 761 27.78 81.96 -34.31
CA THR A 761 27.56 83.39 -34.55
C THR A 761 28.84 84.15 -34.25
N VAL A 762 29.39 84.82 -35.26
CA VAL A 762 30.61 85.61 -35.17
C VAL A 762 30.25 87.08 -35.29
N THR A 763 30.53 87.85 -34.22
CA THR A 763 30.35 89.30 -34.21
C THR A 763 31.66 89.98 -34.59
N VAL A 764 31.67 90.63 -35.75
CA VAL A 764 32.82 91.31 -36.32
C VAL A 764 32.73 92.80 -35.99
N VAL A 765 33.81 93.34 -35.44
CA VAL A 765 33.89 94.74 -35.04
C VAL A 765 34.58 95.60 -36.09
N GLY A 766 34.21 96.88 -36.11
CA GLY A 766 34.93 97.92 -36.85
C GLY A 766 36.25 98.19 -36.16
N GLY A 767 37.34 97.79 -36.80
CA GLY A 767 38.66 98.24 -36.41
C GLY A 767 39.05 99.46 -37.22
N THR A 768 39.55 100.49 -36.55
CA THR A 768 40.49 101.44 -37.14
C THR A 768 41.73 100.67 -37.54
N VAL A 769 41.78 100.22 -38.79
CA VAL A 769 43.01 99.70 -39.39
C VAL A 769 43.98 100.88 -39.50
N ALA A 770 45.06 100.85 -38.70
CA ALA A 770 46.25 101.62 -39.04
C ALA A 770 46.75 101.12 -40.41
N PRO A 771 47.03 102.02 -41.38
CA PRO A 771 47.22 101.66 -42.78
C PRO A 771 48.46 100.80 -42.95
N GLY A 772 48.29 99.58 -43.44
CA GLY A 772 49.39 98.67 -43.73
C GLY A 772 48.94 97.42 -44.47
N ILE A 773 49.12 97.46 -45.80
CA ILE A 773 48.96 96.37 -46.78
C ILE A 773 47.52 96.11 -47.21
N ALA A 774 47.03 96.98 -48.10
CA ALA A 774 45.95 96.65 -49.01
C ALA A 774 46.42 95.56 -49.99
N ALA A 775 45.78 94.39 -49.98
CA ALA A 775 45.81 93.48 -51.10
C ALA A 775 44.74 93.93 -52.11
N SER A 776 45.19 94.32 -53.29
CA SER A 776 44.40 94.82 -54.41
C SER A 776 43.20 93.93 -54.74
N ALA A 777 42.02 94.54 -54.84
CA ALA A 777 40.87 93.96 -55.50
C ALA A 777 41.18 93.82 -57.00
N VAL A 778 41.45 92.59 -57.45
CA VAL A 778 41.35 92.22 -58.85
C VAL A 778 39.89 91.94 -59.13
N SER A 779 39.27 92.80 -59.95
CA SER A 779 38.00 92.49 -60.59
C SER A 779 38.17 91.27 -61.49
N GLN A 780 37.40 90.21 -61.28
CA GLN A 780 37.12 89.24 -62.34
C GLN A 780 35.61 89.12 -62.57
N PRO A 781 35.19 89.05 -63.84
CA PRO A 781 33.80 89.15 -64.23
C PRO A 781 33.03 87.86 -63.95
N SER A 782 31.72 88.04 -63.80
CA SER A 782 30.66 87.04 -63.73
C SER A 782 30.91 85.78 -64.57
N TYR A 783 31.05 84.64 -63.92
CA TYR A 783 30.72 83.34 -64.51
C TYR A 783 29.30 82.95 -64.10
N ARG A 784 28.36 83.06 -65.04
CA ARG A 784 27.13 82.27 -65.04
C ARG A 784 27.54 80.82 -65.31
N ALA A 785 27.42 79.94 -64.32
CA ALA A 785 27.28 78.51 -64.57
C ALA A 785 25.79 78.17 -64.43
N VAL A 786 25.14 77.94 -65.57
CA VAL A 786 23.88 77.21 -65.66
C VAL A 786 24.24 75.74 -65.45
N VAL A 787 23.65 75.10 -64.43
CA VAL A 787 23.56 73.64 -64.38
C VAL A 787 22.08 73.30 -64.28
N ARG A 788 21.56 72.70 -65.37
CA ARG A 788 20.37 71.85 -65.30
C ARG A 788 20.81 70.53 -64.67
N ILE A 789 20.06 70.11 -63.65
CA ILE A 789 19.94 68.79 -62.99
C ILE A 789 21.13 67.86 -63.15
#